data_AF-A0A6J1P4I6-F1
#
_entry.id   AF-A0A6J1P4I6-F1
#
_cell.length_a   1.000
_cell.length_b   1.000
_cell.length_c   1.000
_cell.angle_alpha   90.00
_cell.angle_beta   90.00
_cell.angle_gamma   90.00
#
_symmetry.space_group_name_H-M   'P 1'
#
loop_
_entity.id
_entity.type
_entity.pdbx_description
1 polymer ?
#
loop_
_entity_poly.entity_id
_entity_poly.type
_entity_poly.pdbx_seq_one_letter_code
_entity_poly.pdbx_strand_id
1 'polypeptide(L)'
;MYLSQASLYPSKSYIQAQMTNQASPVEEQEKLLDEALNIVKVQAFQMKRCLDKSKLMDALKHASTMLGELRTSLLSPKSYYELYMAITDELRHLELYLLEEFQKGRKVADLYELVQYAGNIVPRLYLLITVGLVYIKTNSILRRDLLKDLVEMCRGVQHPLRGLFLRNYLLQCTRNVLPDTTEAQNENEGTVRDAIDFVLMNFAEMNKLWVRMQHQGHSRDKERRERERSELRILVGTNLVRLSQLESVGEQDYRRLVLPGILEQVVSCRDAIAQEYLMECIIQVFPDEFHLANLQPFLKSCAELQPGVNIKNIIIALIERLAAYSQRNEGNVNLSVVLEDGKEQEVQLFEVFSDQVAAITQTRTDMPPEDMLALQLALLKLAQRCHPDKLTYVDRVLAHADRICADIHQSSGKPHLEHNTPVFKELMKILKLPADHYKNILTLIKLQNYAPLISRLDQPGRMMIAVHLVNDILDSDTTVSTPEDVEAVLSMLDVLVREQPTNDPFYTEPDAEEFMEEQGLLARLIHHFKSESADQQYLILSAARKALQGGGARRIQHTFPPIVFHAYRLAFTYKELREQDEMWEKKCQKIFQFCHQTITMLVKAELAELPLRLYLQGALAISDIGFANHETIAYEYLSQAFSLYEDEISDSKAQLAAITLIIATFEQINCFGAENAEPMRTQCALAASKLLKKPDQSRAVALCAHLFWKGAKDGKQWPLNEASRALDCLKKAARVAQQCMDGGVQAQLLAELLGRYALLRERGNPSLTTNLIEAIIQKIREELGNLDQSEEVEQINKHFHNTLQHLKNRMECPDPEGLGYEGLVLS
;
A
#
# COMPACT_ATOMS: atom_id res chain seq x y z
N MET A 1 -22.00 63.63 4.09
CA MET A 1 -23.10 64.45 3.54
C MET A 1 -23.31 64.05 2.10
N TYR A 2 -24.57 63.90 1.70
CA TYR A 2 -25.11 63.51 0.39
C TYR A 2 -25.22 62.02 0.04
N LEU A 3 -26.42 61.54 0.38
CA LEU A 3 -27.14 60.37 -0.13
C LEU A 3 -27.60 60.59 -1.59
N SER A 4 -27.65 59.45 -2.29
CA SER A 4 -28.65 59.03 -3.29
C SER A 4 -28.96 59.92 -4.50
N GLN A 5 -28.55 59.46 -5.69
CA GLN A 5 -29.36 59.56 -6.90
C GLN A 5 -29.25 58.27 -7.72
N ALA A 6 -30.41 57.71 -8.02
CA ALA A 6 -30.65 56.50 -8.77
C ALA A 6 -30.24 56.65 -10.24
N SER A 7 -29.68 55.59 -10.82
CA SER A 7 -29.61 55.42 -12.27
C SER A 7 -30.10 54.02 -12.66
N LEU A 8 -31.02 54.05 -13.62
CA LEU A 8 -31.83 52.99 -14.18
C LEU A 8 -31.02 51.79 -14.70
N TYR A 9 -31.40 50.59 -14.25
CA TYR A 9 -31.21 49.35 -15.01
C TYR A 9 -32.28 49.28 -16.12
N PRO A 10 -31.93 49.03 -17.40
CA PRO A 10 -32.87 48.46 -18.34
C PRO A 10 -32.94 46.95 -18.08
N SER A 11 -34.14 46.49 -17.76
CA SER A 11 -34.51 45.08 -17.64
C SER A 11 -34.20 44.32 -18.94
N LYS A 12 -33.30 43.33 -18.85
CA LYS A 12 -33.05 42.30 -19.87
C LYS A 12 -34.23 41.32 -19.98
N SER A 13 -35.45 41.80 -20.22
CA SER A 13 -36.65 40.95 -20.33
C SER A 13 -37.54 41.30 -21.53
N TYR A 14 -37.01 41.98 -22.55
CA TYR A 14 -37.75 42.33 -23.77
C TYR A 14 -36.95 42.18 -25.07
N ILE A 15 -35.95 41.27 -25.11
CA ILE A 15 -35.30 40.81 -26.36
C ILE A 15 -35.28 39.28 -26.40
N GLN A 16 -36.38 38.65 -25.99
CA GLN A 16 -36.51 37.19 -25.99
C GLN A 16 -37.89 36.75 -26.50
N ALA A 17 -38.44 37.47 -27.48
CA ALA A 17 -39.75 37.15 -28.06
C ALA A 17 -39.77 37.04 -29.59
N GLN A 18 -38.61 37.11 -30.27
CA GLN A 18 -38.53 36.85 -31.71
C GLN A 18 -37.18 36.22 -32.07
N MET A 19 -36.96 34.96 -31.67
CA MET A 19 -36.05 34.08 -32.39
C MET A 19 -36.70 32.72 -32.56
N THR A 20 -36.70 32.30 -33.81
CA THR A 20 -37.26 31.09 -34.40
C THR A 20 -37.10 29.83 -33.55
N ASN A 21 -38.13 28.99 -33.61
CA ASN A 21 -38.17 27.58 -33.22
C ASN A 21 -37.07 26.77 -33.95
N GLN A 22 -35.81 26.92 -33.57
CA GLN A 22 -34.71 26.07 -34.04
C GLN A 22 -34.62 24.88 -33.09
N ALA A 23 -34.89 23.69 -33.63
CA ALA A 23 -34.79 22.44 -32.90
C ALA A 23 -33.35 22.24 -32.41
N SER A 24 -33.16 21.50 -31.31
CA SER A 24 -31.81 21.21 -30.84
C SER A 24 -31.04 20.41 -31.93
N PRO A 25 -29.71 20.55 -32.05
CA PRO A 25 -28.94 19.82 -33.07
C PRO A 25 -29.09 18.29 -33.00
N VAL A 26 -29.53 17.76 -31.86
CA VAL A 26 -29.82 16.33 -31.64
C VAL A 26 -31.20 15.98 -32.22
N GLU A 27 -32.23 16.77 -31.94
CA GLU A 27 -33.58 16.58 -32.51
C GLU A 27 -33.60 16.71 -34.04
N GLU A 28 -32.74 17.57 -34.62
CA GLU A 28 -32.60 17.66 -36.07
C GLU A 28 -31.96 16.40 -36.68
N GLN A 29 -30.98 15.80 -35.99
CA GLN A 29 -30.37 14.54 -36.42
C GLN A 29 -31.34 13.36 -36.33
N GLU A 30 -32.15 13.29 -35.28
CA GLU A 30 -33.17 12.25 -35.12
C GLU A 30 -34.24 12.33 -36.21
N LYS A 31 -34.73 13.54 -36.54
CA LYS A 31 -35.69 13.73 -37.63
C LYS A 31 -35.13 13.27 -38.99
N LEU A 32 -33.90 13.67 -39.31
CA LEU A 32 -33.24 13.25 -40.56
C LEU A 32 -33.04 11.73 -40.62
N LEU A 33 -32.73 11.10 -39.48
CA LEU A 33 -32.59 9.65 -39.38
C LEU A 33 -33.94 8.94 -39.57
N ASP A 34 -35.00 9.40 -38.91
CA ASP A 34 -36.34 8.82 -39.00
C ASP A 34 -36.91 8.92 -40.42
N GLU A 35 -36.69 10.04 -41.11
CA GLU A 35 -37.07 10.21 -42.52
C GLU A 35 -36.36 9.17 -43.41
N ALA A 36 -35.05 9.01 -43.26
CA ALA A 36 -34.27 8.03 -44.00
C ALA A 36 -34.72 6.58 -43.69
N LEU A 37 -34.92 6.24 -42.41
CA LEU A 37 -35.39 4.92 -41.98
C LEU A 37 -36.79 4.59 -42.51
N ASN A 38 -37.68 5.58 -42.59
CA ASN A 38 -39.01 5.39 -43.16
C ASN A 38 -38.93 5.08 -44.66
N ILE A 39 -38.07 5.77 -45.41
CA ILE A 39 -37.83 5.46 -46.83
C ILE A 39 -37.27 4.05 -46.98
N VAL A 40 -36.29 3.67 -46.15
CA VAL A 40 -35.72 2.31 -46.14
C VAL A 40 -36.80 1.27 -45.90
N LYS A 41 -37.67 1.44 -44.89
CA LYS A 41 -38.77 0.51 -44.61
C LYS A 41 -39.74 0.37 -45.79
N VAL A 42 -40.12 1.47 -46.43
CA VAL A 42 -41.04 1.46 -47.59
C VAL A 42 -40.41 0.73 -48.78
N GLN A 43 -39.15 1.03 -49.10
CA GLN A 43 -38.45 0.41 -50.22
C GLN A 43 -38.11 -1.05 -49.95
N ALA A 44 -37.72 -1.41 -48.72
CA ALA A 44 -37.47 -2.78 -48.30
C ALA A 44 -38.73 -3.65 -48.40
N PHE A 45 -39.89 -3.12 -47.99
CA PHE A 45 -41.17 -3.81 -48.15
C PHE A 45 -41.51 -4.08 -49.61
N GLN A 46 -41.31 -3.09 -50.49
CA GLN A 46 -41.52 -3.24 -51.93
C GLN A 46 -40.53 -4.23 -52.56
N MET A 47 -39.26 -4.19 -52.14
CA MET A 47 -38.23 -5.15 -52.54
C MET A 47 -38.66 -6.58 -52.20
N LYS A 48 -38.99 -6.88 -50.93
CA LYS A 48 -39.44 -8.20 -50.48
C LYS A 48 -40.66 -8.68 -51.28
N ARG A 49 -41.65 -7.81 -51.48
CA ARG A 49 -42.84 -8.12 -52.28
C ARG A 49 -42.53 -8.43 -53.75
N CYS A 50 -41.52 -7.79 -54.34
CA CYS A 50 -41.05 -8.10 -55.70
C CYS A 50 -40.28 -9.42 -55.75
N LEU A 51 -39.50 -9.74 -54.72
CA LEU A 51 -38.82 -11.04 -54.57
C LEU A 51 -39.83 -12.20 -54.48
N ASP A 52 -40.89 -12.06 -53.70
CA ASP A 52 -41.98 -13.06 -53.61
C ASP A 52 -42.65 -13.31 -54.98
N LYS A 53 -42.75 -12.25 -55.79
CA LYS A 53 -43.30 -12.32 -57.16
C LYS A 53 -42.28 -12.76 -58.21
N SER A 54 -41.07 -13.16 -57.80
CA SER A 54 -39.95 -13.54 -58.69
C SER A 54 -39.54 -12.45 -59.69
N LYS A 55 -39.77 -11.18 -59.36
CA LYS A 55 -39.36 -10.02 -60.18
C LYS A 55 -38.04 -9.44 -59.67
N LEU A 56 -36.93 -10.11 -59.99
CA LEU A 56 -35.61 -9.75 -59.47
C LEU A 56 -35.16 -8.34 -59.89
N MET A 57 -35.35 -7.95 -61.15
CA MET A 57 -34.88 -6.63 -61.64
C MET A 57 -35.63 -5.46 -60.96
N ASP A 58 -36.94 -5.63 -60.74
CA ASP A 58 -37.74 -4.64 -59.99
C ASP A 58 -37.31 -4.60 -58.52
N ALA A 59 -37.01 -5.76 -57.92
CA ALA A 59 -36.47 -5.82 -56.56
C ALA A 59 -35.11 -5.12 -56.44
N LEU A 60 -34.19 -5.32 -57.40
CA LEU A 60 -32.89 -4.63 -57.44
C LEU A 60 -33.05 -3.12 -57.62
N LYS A 61 -34.07 -2.66 -58.35
CA LYS A 61 -34.38 -1.23 -58.46
C LYS A 61 -34.80 -0.65 -57.11
N HIS A 62 -35.70 -1.32 -56.39
CA HIS A 62 -36.09 -0.91 -55.03
C HIS A 62 -34.91 -0.97 -54.04
N ALA A 63 -34.08 -2.01 -54.12
CA ALA A 63 -32.85 -2.13 -53.34
C ALA A 63 -31.87 -0.98 -53.65
N SER A 64 -31.73 -0.61 -54.92
CA SER A 64 -30.88 0.52 -55.32
C SER A 64 -31.41 1.87 -54.82
N THR A 65 -32.73 2.05 -54.76
CA THR A 65 -33.34 3.26 -54.18
C THR A 65 -33.17 3.29 -52.67
N MET A 66 -33.35 2.17 -51.97
CA MET A 66 -33.07 2.02 -50.54
C MET A 66 -31.60 2.35 -50.22
N LEU A 67 -30.66 1.80 -50.97
CA LEU A 67 -29.22 2.10 -50.82
C LEU A 67 -28.85 3.54 -51.20
N GLY A 68 -29.76 4.26 -51.87
CA GLY A 68 -29.63 5.68 -52.15
C GLY A 68 -29.48 6.51 -50.87
N GLU A 69 -30.13 6.11 -49.78
CA GLU A 69 -30.11 6.83 -48.49
C GLU A 69 -28.71 6.83 -47.84
N LEU A 70 -27.89 5.79 -48.07
CA LEU A 70 -26.50 5.74 -47.60
C LEU A 70 -25.58 6.80 -48.26
N ARG A 71 -26.07 7.52 -49.26
CA ARG A 71 -25.36 8.64 -49.89
C ARG A 71 -25.52 9.96 -49.13
N THR A 72 -26.22 9.99 -48.01
CA THR A 72 -26.28 11.20 -47.18
C THR A 72 -24.90 11.52 -46.56
N SER A 73 -24.64 12.81 -46.34
CA SER A 73 -23.51 13.33 -45.53
C SER A 73 -23.99 14.16 -44.34
N LEU A 74 -25.30 14.26 -44.14
CA LEU A 74 -25.90 15.10 -43.11
C LEU A 74 -25.98 14.40 -41.75
N LEU A 75 -25.92 13.06 -41.75
CA LEU A 75 -26.01 12.25 -40.54
C LEU A 75 -24.68 12.20 -39.80
N SER A 76 -24.76 12.23 -38.47
CA SER A 76 -23.67 11.89 -37.58
C SER A 76 -23.22 10.43 -37.77
N PRO A 77 -21.98 10.06 -37.41
CA PRO A 77 -21.51 8.68 -37.53
C PRO A 77 -22.39 7.65 -36.80
N LYS A 78 -22.93 8.00 -35.63
CA LYS A 78 -23.84 7.14 -34.86
C LYS A 78 -25.17 6.92 -35.59
N SER A 79 -25.81 8.00 -36.03
CA SER A 79 -27.05 7.92 -36.81
C SER A 79 -26.83 7.18 -38.15
N TYR A 80 -25.68 7.40 -38.79
CA TYR A 80 -25.31 6.68 -40.00
C TYR A 80 -25.11 5.19 -39.75
N TYR A 81 -24.53 4.80 -38.60
CA TYR A 81 -24.41 3.41 -38.20
C TYR A 81 -25.77 2.73 -38.02
N GLU A 82 -26.73 3.41 -37.40
CA GLU A 82 -28.09 2.88 -37.24
C GLU A 82 -28.79 2.67 -38.60
N LEU A 83 -28.67 3.65 -39.50
CA LEU A 83 -29.15 3.53 -40.88
C LEU A 83 -28.45 2.39 -41.64
N TYR A 84 -27.13 2.26 -41.47
CA TYR A 84 -26.34 1.17 -42.04
C TYR A 84 -26.81 -0.20 -41.56
N MET A 85 -27.04 -0.37 -40.25
CA MET A 85 -27.53 -1.63 -39.70
C MET A 85 -28.91 -1.99 -40.27
N ALA A 86 -29.84 -1.03 -40.31
CA ALA A 86 -31.17 -1.26 -40.88
C ALA A 86 -31.11 -1.70 -42.35
N ILE A 87 -30.25 -1.07 -43.16
CA ILE A 87 -30.12 -1.41 -44.59
C ILE A 87 -29.41 -2.76 -44.79
N THR A 88 -28.38 -3.06 -43.99
CA THR A 88 -27.64 -4.33 -44.13
C THR A 88 -28.47 -5.54 -43.72
N ASP A 89 -29.33 -5.41 -42.72
CA ASP A 89 -30.32 -6.44 -42.37
C ASP A 89 -31.29 -6.71 -43.53
N GLU A 90 -31.72 -5.65 -44.22
CA GLU A 90 -32.58 -5.77 -45.40
C GLU A 90 -31.86 -6.39 -46.60
N LEU A 91 -30.58 -6.04 -46.82
CA LEU A 91 -29.75 -6.67 -47.85
C LEU A 91 -29.49 -8.16 -47.58
N ARG A 92 -29.46 -8.59 -46.32
CA ARG A 92 -29.30 -10.00 -45.98
C ARG A 92 -30.48 -10.85 -46.47
N HIS A 93 -31.70 -10.30 -46.48
CA HIS A 93 -32.85 -10.98 -47.11
C HIS A 93 -32.66 -11.16 -48.62
N LEU A 94 -32.13 -10.13 -49.30
CA LEU A 94 -31.81 -10.20 -50.72
C LEU A 94 -30.70 -11.22 -51.00
N GLU A 95 -29.65 -11.26 -50.16
CA GLU A 95 -28.57 -12.24 -50.24
C GLU A 95 -29.11 -13.67 -50.14
N LEU A 96 -29.91 -13.96 -49.10
CA LEU A 96 -30.47 -15.30 -48.86
C LEU A 96 -31.35 -15.76 -50.04
N TYR A 97 -32.21 -14.87 -50.54
CA TYR A 97 -33.05 -15.17 -51.70
C TYR A 97 -32.20 -15.52 -52.94
N LEU A 98 -31.17 -14.71 -53.24
CA LEU A 98 -30.28 -14.97 -54.37
C LEU A 98 -29.53 -16.30 -54.21
N LEU A 99 -29.06 -16.60 -53.00
CA LEU A 99 -28.36 -17.85 -52.70
C LEU A 99 -29.26 -19.07 -52.93
N GLU A 100 -30.53 -19.01 -52.49
CA GLU A 100 -31.51 -20.07 -52.73
C GLU A 100 -31.82 -20.28 -54.22
N GLU A 101 -32.05 -19.20 -54.99
CA GLU A 101 -32.36 -19.32 -56.42
C GLU A 101 -31.18 -19.91 -57.21
N PHE A 102 -29.94 -19.54 -56.85
CA PHE A 102 -28.74 -20.10 -57.47
C PHE A 102 -28.54 -21.59 -57.11
N GLN A 103 -28.83 -21.99 -55.87
CA GLN A 103 -28.78 -23.40 -55.45
C GLN A 103 -29.87 -24.25 -56.13
N LYS A 104 -31.05 -23.69 -56.37
CA LYS A 104 -32.15 -24.32 -57.12
C LYS A 104 -31.87 -24.42 -58.63
N GLY A 105 -30.69 -23.99 -59.09
CA GLY A 105 -30.25 -24.08 -60.49
C GLY A 105 -30.78 -22.96 -61.40
N ARG A 106 -31.52 -21.98 -60.87
CA ARG A 106 -32.07 -20.84 -61.62
C ARG A 106 -31.06 -19.69 -61.65
N LYS A 107 -29.92 -19.94 -62.30
CA LYS A 107 -28.85 -18.93 -62.41
C LYS A 107 -29.27 -17.84 -63.38
N VAL A 108 -29.34 -16.60 -62.90
CA VAL A 108 -29.48 -15.43 -63.76
C VAL A 108 -28.10 -15.12 -64.34
N ALA A 109 -27.97 -15.24 -65.67
CA ALA A 109 -26.73 -14.94 -66.38
C ALA A 109 -26.33 -13.48 -66.19
N ASP A 110 -25.02 -13.23 -66.12
CA ASP A 110 -24.40 -11.91 -66.06
C ASP A 110 -24.87 -11.00 -64.91
N LEU A 111 -25.41 -11.59 -63.84
CA LEU A 111 -25.91 -10.83 -62.68
C LEU A 111 -24.83 -9.94 -62.04
N TYR A 112 -23.57 -10.38 -62.06
CA TYR A 112 -22.42 -9.59 -61.57
C TYR A 112 -22.18 -8.32 -62.40
N GLU A 113 -22.48 -8.34 -63.71
CA GLU A 113 -22.41 -7.16 -64.58
C GLU A 113 -23.69 -6.31 -64.46
N LEU A 114 -24.86 -6.93 -64.41
CA LEU A 114 -26.15 -6.23 -64.36
C LEU A 114 -26.27 -5.26 -63.17
N VAL A 115 -25.77 -5.65 -61.99
CA VAL A 115 -25.76 -4.76 -60.82
C VAL A 115 -24.82 -3.56 -60.97
N GLN A 116 -23.84 -3.63 -61.89
CA GLN A 116 -22.92 -2.53 -62.18
C GLN A 116 -23.56 -1.41 -63.00
N TYR A 117 -24.69 -1.67 -63.66
CA TYR A 117 -25.46 -0.65 -64.39
C TYR A 117 -26.17 0.36 -63.48
N ALA A 118 -26.16 0.14 -62.15
CA ALA A 118 -26.59 1.14 -61.19
C ALA A 118 -25.72 2.40 -61.29
N GLY A 119 -26.32 3.52 -61.71
CA GLY A 119 -25.57 4.76 -62.00
C GLY A 119 -24.87 5.39 -60.79
N ASN A 120 -25.36 5.15 -59.57
CA ASN A 120 -24.75 5.66 -58.34
C ASN A 120 -23.78 4.62 -57.73
N ILE A 121 -22.55 5.06 -57.41
CA ILE A 121 -21.49 4.16 -56.93
C ILE A 121 -21.79 3.44 -55.62
N VAL A 122 -22.45 4.08 -54.65
CA VAL A 122 -22.74 3.46 -53.34
C VAL A 122 -23.73 2.29 -53.51
N PRO A 123 -24.94 2.47 -54.06
CA PRO A 123 -25.83 1.34 -54.37
C PRO A 123 -25.17 0.26 -55.21
N ARG A 124 -24.40 0.65 -56.23
CA ARG A 124 -23.69 -0.27 -57.10
C ARG A 124 -22.76 -1.20 -56.32
N LEU A 125 -21.90 -0.66 -55.47
CA LEU A 125 -20.90 -1.47 -54.76
C LEU A 125 -21.53 -2.36 -53.67
N TYR A 126 -22.56 -1.89 -52.97
CA TYR A 126 -23.27 -2.77 -52.02
C TYR A 126 -23.93 -3.95 -52.73
N LEU A 127 -24.64 -3.71 -53.84
CA LEU A 127 -25.23 -4.80 -54.64
C LEU A 127 -24.15 -5.70 -55.26
N LEU A 128 -23.03 -5.13 -55.72
CA LEU A 128 -21.90 -5.87 -56.27
C LEU A 128 -21.28 -6.80 -55.22
N ILE A 129 -21.12 -6.34 -53.98
CA ILE A 129 -20.63 -7.18 -52.86
C ILE A 129 -21.62 -8.29 -52.55
N THR A 130 -22.93 -7.99 -52.46
CA THR A 130 -23.95 -9.01 -52.18
C THR A 130 -23.99 -10.08 -53.26
N VAL A 131 -23.96 -9.68 -54.54
CA VAL A 131 -23.93 -10.62 -55.67
C VAL A 131 -22.60 -11.36 -55.73
N GLY A 132 -21.48 -10.66 -55.57
CA GLY A 132 -20.14 -11.25 -55.53
C GLY A 132 -20.03 -12.36 -54.48
N LEU A 133 -20.58 -12.14 -53.29
CA LEU A 133 -20.65 -13.15 -52.24
C LEU A 133 -21.40 -14.41 -52.68
N VAL A 134 -22.56 -14.26 -53.33
CA VAL A 134 -23.35 -15.39 -53.85
C VAL A 134 -22.56 -16.15 -54.93
N TYR A 135 -21.85 -15.44 -55.81
CA TYR A 135 -20.99 -16.07 -56.81
C TYR A 135 -19.84 -16.85 -56.18
N ILE A 136 -19.18 -16.30 -55.16
CA ILE A 136 -18.08 -17.00 -54.49
C ILE A 136 -18.57 -18.25 -53.74
N LYS A 137 -19.75 -18.19 -53.10
CA LYS A 137 -20.36 -19.35 -52.42
C LYS A 137 -20.81 -20.45 -53.39
N THR A 138 -21.23 -20.09 -54.60
CA THR A 138 -21.76 -21.04 -55.59
C THR A 138 -20.69 -21.56 -56.55
N ASN A 139 -19.57 -20.85 -56.71
CA ASN A 139 -18.49 -21.19 -57.63
C ASN A 139 -17.12 -20.92 -56.98
N SER A 140 -16.49 -21.95 -56.43
CA SER A 140 -15.22 -21.82 -55.69
C SER A 140 -14.05 -21.36 -56.57
N ILE A 141 -14.09 -21.68 -57.86
CA ILE A 141 -13.01 -21.41 -58.83
C ILE A 141 -12.77 -19.90 -59.02
N LEU A 142 -13.78 -19.05 -58.85
CA LEU A 142 -13.66 -17.60 -59.07
C LEU A 142 -13.35 -16.81 -57.79
N ARG A 143 -13.10 -17.51 -56.67
CA ARG A 143 -12.99 -16.91 -55.34
C ARG A 143 -11.89 -15.86 -55.26
N ARG A 144 -10.66 -16.19 -55.69
CA ARG A 144 -9.51 -15.27 -55.60
C ARG A 144 -9.74 -14.00 -56.41
N ASP A 145 -10.14 -14.17 -57.67
CA ASP A 145 -10.27 -13.06 -58.61
C ASP A 145 -11.43 -12.13 -58.22
N LEU A 146 -12.57 -12.68 -57.75
CA LEU A 146 -13.69 -11.87 -57.25
C LEU A 146 -13.35 -11.13 -55.95
N LEU A 147 -12.64 -11.76 -55.01
CA LEU A 147 -12.20 -11.07 -53.80
C LEU A 147 -11.28 -9.90 -54.13
N LYS A 148 -10.31 -10.12 -55.02
CA LYS A 148 -9.40 -9.07 -55.50
C LYS A 148 -10.14 -7.96 -56.24
N ASP A 149 -11.07 -8.29 -57.12
CA ASP A 149 -11.89 -7.31 -57.84
C ASP A 149 -12.75 -6.48 -56.88
N LEU A 150 -13.44 -7.10 -55.92
CA LEU A 150 -14.29 -6.38 -54.96
C LEU A 150 -13.49 -5.39 -54.11
N VAL A 151 -12.32 -5.77 -53.59
CA VAL A 151 -11.51 -4.85 -52.76
C VAL A 151 -10.91 -3.70 -53.59
N GLU A 152 -10.55 -3.97 -54.86
CA GLU A 152 -10.08 -2.98 -55.82
C GLU A 152 -11.19 -2.00 -56.21
N MET A 153 -12.38 -2.49 -56.53
CA MET A 153 -13.55 -1.67 -56.89
C MET A 153 -14.02 -0.80 -55.73
N CYS A 154 -13.84 -1.25 -54.48
CA CYS A 154 -14.06 -0.44 -53.29
C CYS A 154 -13.12 0.78 -53.19
N ARG A 155 -12.00 0.85 -53.93
CA ARG A 155 -11.18 2.08 -54.03
C ARG A 155 -11.94 3.25 -54.67
N GLY A 156 -13.03 2.99 -55.39
CA GLY A 156 -13.86 4.03 -55.99
C GLY A 156 -14.56 4.96 -54.97
N VAL A 157 -14.72 4.54 -53.71
CA VAL A 157 -15.36 5.36 -52.66
C VAL A 157 -14.31 5.92 -51.70
N GLN A 158 -13.92 7.18 -51.93
CA GLN A 158 -12.91 7.87 -51.13
C GLN A 158 -13.50 8.73 -49.99
N HIS A 159 -14.83 8.81 -49.87
CA HIS A 159 -15.47 9.52 -48.76
C HIS A 159 -15.28 8.73 -47.46
N PRO A 160 -14.70 9.32 -46.39
CA PRO A 160 -14.32 8.59 -45.18
C PRO A 160 -15.43 7.74 -44.54
N LEU A 161 -16.56 8.36 -44.15
CA LEU A 161 -17.65 7.67 -43.47
C LEU A 161 -18.24 6.53 -44.31
N ARG A 162 -18.68 6.85 -45.53
CA ARG A 162 -19.30 5.90 -46.46
C ARG A 162 -18.36 4.77 -46.87
N GLY A 163 -17.07 5.10 -47.10
CA GLY A 163 -16.05 4.13 -47.46
C GLY A 163 -15.73 3.17 -46.32
N LEU A 164 -15.66 3.66 -45.08
CA LEU A 164 -15.47 2.82 -43.89
C LEU A 164 -16.61 1.81 -43.73
N PHE A 165 -17.86 2.26 -43.82
CA PHE A 165 -19.02 1.36 -43.71
C PHE A 165 -19.14 0.38 -44.87
N LEU A 166 -18.86 0.81 -46.11
CA LEU A 166 -18.83 -0.09 -47.27
C LEU A 166 -17.75 -1.17 -47.13
N ARG A 167 -16.55 -0.79 -46.68
CA ARG A 167 -15.45 -1.74 -46.47
C ARG A 167 -15.69 -2.66 -45.27
N ASN A 168 -16.35 -2.15 -44.23
CA ASN A 168 -16.81 -2.98 -43.12
C ASN A 168 -17.88 -4.00 -43.59
N TYR A 169 -18.81 -3.58 -44.44
CA TYR A 169 -19.78 -4.49 -45.05
C TYR A 169 -19.11 -5.57 -45.90
N LEU A 170 -18.12 -5.20 -46.72
CA LEU A 170 -17.31 -6.15 -47.49
C LEU A 170 -16.66 -7.18 -46.56
N LEU A 171 -16.05 -6.74 -45.46
CA LEU A 171 -15.38 -7.61 -44.50
C LEU A 171 -16.37 -8.55 -43.78
N GLN A 172 -17.55 -8.04 -43.41
CA GLN A 172 -18.62 -8.84 -42.79
C GLN A 172 -19.16 -9.90 -43.75
N CYS A 173 -19.40 -9.53 -45.01
CA CYS A 173 -19.89 -10.43 -46.06
C CYS A 173 -18.89 -11.55 -46.38
N THR A 174 -17.59 -11.21 -46.45
CA THR A 174 -16.53 -12.16 -46.80
C THR A 174 -16.11 -13.05 -45.63
N ARG A 175 -16.66 -12.85 -44.41
CA ARG A 175 -16.27 -13.57 -43.19
C ARG A 175 -16.22 -15.08 -43.35
N ASN A 176 -17.22 -15.73 -43.94
CA ASN A 176 -17.23 -17.20 -43.99
C ASN A 176 -16.65 -17.76 -45.30
N VAL A 177 -16.01 -16.91 -46.10
CA VAL A 177 -15.70 -17.19 -47.50
C VAL A 177 -14.23 -16.91 -47.84
N LEU A 178 -13.47 -16.29 -46.94
CA LEU A 178 -12.02 -16.12 -47.12
C LEU A 178 -11.32 -17.50 -47.25
N PRO A 179 -10.36 -17.64 -48.18
CA PRO A 179 -9.51 -18.82 -48.24
C PRO A 179 -8.69 -18.99 -46.95
N ASP A 180 -8.78 -20.17 -46.34
CA ASP A 180 -8.06 -20.50 -45.09
C ASP A 180 -7.28 -21.82 -45.21
N THR A 181 -6.83 -22.18 -46.42
CA THR A 181 -6.00 -23.37 -46.68
C THR A 181 -4.59 -22.97 -47.14
N THR A 182 -3.58 -23.65 -46.60
CA THR A 182 -2.16 -23.49 -46.96
C THR A 182 -1.87 -23.95 -48.39
N GLU A 183 -2.52 -25.03 -48.83
CA GLU A 183 -2.46 -25.53 -50.21
C GLU A 183 -3.86 -25.49 -50.86
N ALA A 184 -3.97 -24.86 -52.03
CA ALA A 184 -5.21 -24.80 -52.80
C ALA A 184 -5.29 -25.98 -53.79
N GLN A 185 -6.47 -26.59 -53.95
CA GLN A 185 -6.67 -27.69 -54.91
C GLN A 185 -6.59 -27.21 -56.37
N ASN A 186 -6.88 -25.93 -56.63
CA ASN A 186 -6.73 -25.25 -57.91
C ASN A 186 -6.15 -23.83 -57.69
N GLU A 187 -5.31 -23.33 -58.61
CA GLU A 187 -4.66 -22.00 -58.50
C GLU A 187 -5.65 -20.83 -58.29
N ASN A 188 -6.89 -20.95 -58.79
CA ASN A 188 -7.88 -19.88 -58.74
C ASN A 188 -8.76 -19.89 -57.47
N GLU A 189 -8.67 -20.93 -56.62
CA GLU A 189 -9.42 -20.98 -55.35
C GLU A 189 -8.80 -20.10 -54.26
N GLY A 190 -7.53 -19.72 -54.43
CA GLY A 190 -6.79 -18.84 -53.52
C GLY A 190 -6.26 -19.54 -52.27
N THR A 191 -5.20 -18.99 -51.70
CA THR A 191 -4.53 -19.48 -50.49
C THR A 191 -4.75 -18.51 -49.32
N VAL A 192 -4.34 -18.90 -48.12
CA VAL A 192 -4.32 -18.02 -46.93
C VAL A 192 -3.58 -16.70 -47.20
N ARG A 193 -2.55 -16.71 -48.05
CA ARG A 193 -1.81 -15.49 -48.43
C ARG A 193 -2.69 -14.50 -49.18
N ASP A 194 -3.54 -14.97 -50.08
CA ASP A 194 -4.50 -14.11 -50.79
C ASP A 194 -5.53 -13.51 -49.81
N ALA A 195 -5.93 -14.26 -48.78
CA ALA A 195 -6.79 -13.75 -47.72
C ALA A 195 -6.09 -12.69 -46.86
N ILE A 196 -4.82 -12.91 -46.50
CA ILE A 196 -3.99 -11.93 -45.78
C ILE A 196 -3.86 -10.64 -46.61
N ASP A 197 -3.48 -10.75 -47.88
CA ASP A 197 -3.30 -9.59 -48.76
C ASP A 197 -4.62 -8.83 -48.96
N PHE A 198 -5.73 -9.55 -49.13
CA PHE A 198 -7.07 -8.95 -49.22
C PHE A 198 -7.42 -8.15 -47.96
N VAL A 199 -7.25 -8.72 -46.77
CA VAL A 199 -7.59 -8.05 -45.51
C VAL A 199 -6.62 -6.92 -45.21
N LEU A 200 -5.31 -7.08 -45.46
CA LEU A 200 -4.31 -6.02 -45.27
C LEU A 200 -4.55 -4.85 -46.23
N MET A 201 -4.90 -5.12 -47.48
CA MET A 201 -5.27 -4.07 -48.44
C MET A 201 -6.54 -3.33 -47.99
N ASN A 202 -7.54 -4.04 -47.49
CA ASN A 202 -8.74 -3.42 -46.94
C ASN A 202 -8.42 -2.59 -45.68
N PHE A 203 -7.59 -3.12 -44.79
CA PHE A 203 -7.10 -2.45 -43.58
C PHE A 203 -6.35 -1.16 -43.91
N ALA A 204 -5.40 -1.18 -44.84
CA ALA A 204 -4.64 -0.01 -45.26
C ALA A 204 -5.56 1.10 -45.77
N GLU A 205 -6.54 0.77 -46.62
CA GLU A 205 -7.50 1.74 -47.11
C GLU A 205 -8.47 2.25 -46.03
N MET A 206 -8.94 1.37 -45.13
CA MET A 206 -9.77 1.80 -43.99
C MET A 206 -9.00 2.71 -43.04
N ASN A 207 -7.72 2.43 -42.76
CA ASN A 207 -6.87 3.29 -41.94
C ASN A 207 -6.68 4.66 -42.61
N LYS A 208 -6.39 4.70 -43.92
CA LYS A 208 -6.30 5.97 -44.68
C LYS A 208 -7.59 6.77 -44.64
N LEU A 209 -8.75 6.12 -44.81
CA LEU A 209 -10.05 6.79 -44.72
C LEU A 209 -10.30 7.34 -43.31
N TRP A 210 -9.97 6.56 -42.29
CA TRP A 210 -10.14 6.97 -40.90
C TRP A 210 -9.23 8.14 -40.52
N VAL A 211 -7.97 8.16 -40.96
CA VAL A 211 -7.07 9.31 -40.78
C VAL A 211 -7.57 10.51 -41.59
N ARG A 212 -8.08 10.29 -42.80
CA ARG A 212 -8.67 11.37 -43.63
C ARG A 212 -9.85 12.05 -42.94
N MET A 213 -10.59 11.36 -42.07
CA MET A 213 -11.65 12.00 -41.25
C MET A 213 -11.11 13.15 -40.41
N GLN A 214 -9.86 13.09 -39.95
CA GLN A 214 -9.26 14.16 -39.14
C GLN A 214 -9.24 15.51 -39.87
N HIS A 215 -9.03 15.45 -41.19
CA HIS A 215 -8.86 16.62 -42.07
C HIS A 215 -10.14 17.00 -42.81
N GLN A 216 -11.25 16.29 -42.60
CA GLN A 216 -12.52 16.61 -43.24
C GLN A 216 -13.27 17.71 -42.46
N GLY A 217 -13.86 18.68 -43.17
CA GLY A 217 -14.68 19.73 -42.55
C GLY A 217 -13.87 20.89 -41.96
N HIS A 218 -14.51 21.74 -41.15
CA HIS A 218 -13.89 22.95 -40.62
C HIS A 218 -12.96 22.65 -39.44
N SER A 219 -11.86 23.40 -39.32
CA SER A 219 -10.91 23.31 -38.20
C SER A 219 -11.55 23.42 -36.80
N ARG A 220 -12.67 24.14 -36.67
CA ARG A 220 -13.37 24.38 -35.40
C ARG A 220 -14.03 23.13 -34.82
N ASP A 221 -14.32 22.14 -35.66
CA ASP A 221 -14.97 20.89 -35.26
C ASP A 221 -13.98 19.76 -34.99
N LYS A 222 -12.68 20.07 -34.81
CA LYS A 222 -11.61 19.09 -34.60
C LYS A 222 -11.91 18.15 -33.43
N GLU A 223 -12.25 18.67 -32.25
CA GLU A 223 -12.56 17.86 -31.06
C GLU A 223 -13.79 16.97 -31.26
N ARG A 224 -14.80 17.47 -31.99
CA ARG A 224 -15.98 16.67 -32.35
C ARG A 224 -15.58 15.50 -33.25
N ARG A 225 -14.72 15.73 -34.24
CA ARG A 225 -14.21 14.67 -35.12
C ARG A 225 -13.34 13.67 -34.39
N GLU A 226 -12.53 14.08 -33.43
CA GLU A 226 -11.72 13.15 -32.63
C GLU A 226 -12.61 12.20 -31.81
N ARG A 227 -13.71 12.70 -31.24
CA ARG A 227 -14.74 11.87 -30.59
C ARG A 227 -15.41 10.90 -31.56
N GLU A 228 -15.90 11.42 -32.69
CA GLU A 228 -16.53 10.64 -33.75
C GLU A 228 -15.58 9.56 -34.33
N ARG A 229 -14.29 9.88 -34.49
CA ARG A 229 -13.25 8.94 -34.92
C ARG A 229 -13.00 7.86 -33.88
N SER A 230 -13.01 8.20 -32.59
CA SER A 230 -12.86 7.24 -31.50
C SER A 230 -14.01 6.24 -31.46
N GLU A 231 -15.24 6.64 -31.80
CA GLU A 231 -16.38 5.72 -31.92
C GLU A 231 -16.20 4.73 -33.10
N LEU A 232 -15.69 5.20 -34.23
CA LEU A 232 -15.53 4.40 -35.45
C LEU A 232 -14.27 3.53 -35.48
N ARG A 233 -13.35 3.65 -34.51
CA ARG A 233 -12.09 2.90 -34.48
C ARG A 233 -12.29 1.38 -34.54
N ILE A 234 -13.40 0.88 -33.97
CA ILE A 234 -13.77 -0.54 -33.97
C ILE A 234 -13.92 -1.09 -35.38
N LEU A 235 -14.42 -0.28 -36.33
CA LEU A 235 -14.57 -0.71 -37.74
C LEU A 235 -13.21 -1.06 -38.36
N VAL A 236 -12.18 -0.26 -38.08
CA VAL A 236 -10.82 -0.52 -38.57
C VAL A 236 -10.24 -1.75 -37.87
N GLY A 237 -10.40 -1.84 -36.54
CA GLY A 237 -9.91 -2.97 -35.74
C GLY A 237 -10.54 -4.32 -36.09
N THR A 238 -11.75 -4.32 -36.65
CA THR A 238 -12.42 -5.56 -37.12
C THR A 238 -11.60 -6.28 -38.21
N ASN A 239 -10.78 -5.55 -39.00
CA ASN A 239 -9.85 -6.18 -39.94
C ASN A 239 -8.79 -7.01 -39.23
N LEU A 240 -8.24 -6.51 -38.12
CA LEU A 240 -7.23 -7.22 -37.34
C LEU A 240 -7.84 -8.46 -36.68
N VAL A 241 -9.07 -8.33 -36.16
CA VAL A 241 -9.84 -9.47 -35.63
C VAL A 241 -10.08 -10.52 -36.71
N ARG A 242 -10.31 -10.08 -37.95
CA ARG A 242 -10.48 -11.02 -39.06
C ARG A 242 -9.18 -11.76 -39.39
N LEU A 243 -8.03 -11.11 -39.30
CA LEU A 243 -6.73 -11.75 -39.48
C LEU A 243 -6.42 -12.78 -38.40
N SER A 244 -6.77 -12.51 -37.13
CA SER A 244 -6.55 -13.48 -36.04
C SER A 244 -7.50 -14.69 -36.06
N GLN A 245 -8.61 -14.60 -36.80
CA GLN A 245 -9.56 -15.71 -36.99
C GLN A 245 -9.14 -16.70 -38.08
N LEU A 246 -8.07 -16.44 -38.84
CA LEU A 246 -7.56 -17.36 -39.85
C LEU A 246 -6.72 -18.44 -39.16
N GLU A 247 -7.20 -19.68 -39.16
CA GLU A 247 -6.60 -20.78 -38.40
C GLU A 247 -5.27 -21.23 -39.00
N SER A 248 -5.12 -21.10 -40.32
CA SER A 248 -3.92 -21.53 -41.03
C SER A 248 -2.77 -20.51 -40.97
N VAL A 249 -2.94 -19.36 -40.30
CA VAL A 249 -1.88 -18.36 -40.12
C VAL A 249 -0.92 -18.83 -39.03
N GLY A 250 0.22 -19.38 -39.44
CA GLY A 250 1.30 -19.75 -38.54
C GLY A 250 2.15 -18.55 -38.09
N GLU A 251 3.05 -18.80 -37.14
CA GLU A 251 3.99 -17.80 -36.61
C GLU A 251 4.87 -17.17 -37.71
N GLN A 252 5.32 -17.96 -38.69
CA GLN A 252 6.17 -17.49 -39.78
C GLN A 252 5.44 -16.52 -40.72
N ASP A 253 4.18 -16.80 -41.06
CA ASP A 253 3.36 -15.92 -41.90
C ASP A 253 3.03 -14.64 -41.14
N TYR A 254 2.77 -14.73 -39.83
CA TYR A 254 2.58 -13.55 -38.99
C TYR A 254 3.83 -12.66 -38.96
N ARG A 255 5.00 -13.24 -38.72
CA ARG A 255 6.30 -12.53 -38.64
C ARG A 255 6.70 -11.87 -39.96
N ARG A 256 6.45 -12.52 -41.09
CA ARG A 256 6.92 -12.06 -42.41
C ARG A 256 5.92 -11.19 -43.17
N LEU A 257 4.62 -11.43 -43.02
CA LEU A 257 3.59 -10.80 -43.84
C LEU A 257 2.65 -9.92 -43.01
N VAL A 258 2.00 -10.51 -41.99
CA VAL A 258 0.92 -9.84 -41.26
C VAL A 258 1.43 -8.69 -40.41
N LEU A 259 2.38 -8.95 -39.51
CA LEU A 259 2.88 -7.93 -38.59
C LEU A 259 3.59 -6.79 -39.31
N PRO A 260 4.53 -7.02 -40.25
CA PRO A 260 5.15 -5.94 -41.02
C PRO A 260 4.11 -5.12 -41.80
N GLY A 261 3.13 -5.77 -42.43
CA GLY A 261 2.07 -5.09 -43.18
C GLY A 261 1.20 -4.20 -42.30
N ILE A 262 0.92 -4.59 -41.06
CA ILE A 262 0.20 -3.75 -40.11
C ILE A 262 1.09 -2.61 -39.60
N LEU A 263 2.32 -2.91 -39.15
CA LEU A 263 3.24 -1.94 -38.58
C LEU A 263 3.63 -0.84 -39.58
N GLU A 264 3.81 -1.18 -40.85
CA GLU A 264 4.05 -0.21 -41.92
C GLU A 264 2.93 0.83 -41.98
N GLN A 265 1.67 0.38 -41.93
CA GLN A 265 0.52 1.29 -41.93
C GLN A 265 0.46 2.14 -40.66
N VAL A 266 0.77 1.57 -39.50
CA VAL A 266 0.78 2.28 -38.21
C VAL A 266 1.85 3.38 -38.19
N VAL A 267 3.09 3.08 -38.62
CA VAL A 267 4.16 4.07 -38.65
C VAL A 267 3.89 5.13 -39.73
N SER A 268 3.39 4.73 -40.90
CA SER A 268 3.13 5.66 -42.02
C SER A 268 1.95 6.62 -41.77
N CYS A 269 0.98 6.26 -40.92
CA CYS A 269 -0.27 7.00 -40.81
C CYS A 269 -0.10 8.36 -40.13
N ARG A 270 0.95 8.54 -39.32
CA ARG A 270 1.33 9.81 -38.68
C ARG A 270 0.14 10.51 -37.98
N ASP A 271 -0.70 9.72 -37.30
CA ASP A 271 -1.84 10.20 -36.52
C ASP A 271 -1.87 9.51 -35.15
N ALA A 272 -1.85 10.29 -34.07
CA ALA A 272 -1.70 9.78 -32.71
C ALA A 272 -2.86 8.86 -32.27
N ILE A 273 -4.11 9.23 -32.54
CA ILE A 273 -5.29 8.43 -32.18
C ILE A 273 -5.27 7.08 -32.89
N ALA A 274 -4.90 7.09 -34.17
CA ALA A 274 -4.79 5.86 -34.95
C ALA A 274 -3.68 4.95 -34.45
N GLN A 275 -2.49 5.51 -34.21
CA GLN A 275 -1.34 4.76 -33.71
C GLN A 275 -1.62 4.13 -32.34
N GLU A 276 -2.19 4.89 -31.40
CA GLU A 276 -2.52 4.40 -30.07
C GLU A 276 -3.48 3.21 -30.12
N TYR A 277 -4.63 3.39 -30.79
CA TYR A 277 -5.64 2.34 -30.89
C TYR A 277 -5.15 1.10 -31.64
N LEU A 278 -4.45 1.27 -32.78
CA LEU A 278 -4.02 0.13 -33.59
C LEU A 278 -2.96 -0.70 -32.87
N MET A 279 -2.03 -0.07 -32.15
CA MET A 279 -1.02 -0.79 -31.38
C MET A 279 -1.66 -1.57 -30.22
N GLU A 280 -2.61 -0.96 -29.48
CA GLU A 280 -3.38 -1.67 -28.46
C GLU A 280 -4.21 -2.82 -29.06
N CYS A 281 -4.81 -2.61 -30.24
CA CYS A 281 -5.61 -3.61 -30.93
C CYS A 281 -4.76 -4.81 -31.36
N ILE A 282 -3.53 -4.59 -31.86
CA ILE A 282 -2.57 -5.68 -32.13
C ILE A 282 -2.32 -6.49 -30.86
N ILE A 283 -2.02 -5.81 -29.75
CA ILE A 283 -1.79 -6.46 -28.46
C ILE A 283 -3.00 -7.24 -28.01
N GLN A 284 -4.23 -6.77 -28.20
CA GLN A 284 -5.45 -7.43 -27.72
C GLN A 284 -5.90 -8.60 -28.60
N VAL A 285 -5.74 -8.49 -29.92
CA VAL A 285 -6.40 -9.38 -30.89
C VAL A 285 -5.57 -10.62 -31.23
N PHE A 286 -4.25 -10.48 -31.30
CA PHE A 286 -3.36 -11.61 -31.63
C PHE A 286 -2.99 -12.42 -30.38
N PRO A 287 -2.69 -13.72 -30.53
CA PRO A 287 -2.31 -14.60 -29.42
C PRO A 287 -0.93 -14.26 -28.85
N ASP A 288 -0.66 -14.73 -27.63
CA ASP A 288 0.55 -14.39 -26.86
C ASP A 288 1.83 -14.95 -27.50
N GLU A 289 1.75 -16.12 -28.12
CA GLU A 289 2.86 -16.78 -28.83
C GLU A 289 3.42 -15.89 -29.95
N PHE A 290 2.55 -15.19 -30.67
CA PHE A 290 2.95 -14.28 -31.76
C PHE A 290 3.66 -13.05 -31.22
N HIS A 291 3.22 -12.52 -30.07
CA HIS A 291 3.87 -11.40 -29.40
C HIS A 291 5.25 -11.79 -28.92
N LEU A 292 5.40 -12.96 -28.27
CA LEU A 292 6.70 -13.49 -27.80
C LEU A 292 7.72 -13.59 -28.94
N ALA A 293 7.33 -14.19 -30.07
CA ALA A 293 8.23 -14.33 -31.23
C ALA A 293 8.65 -13.00 -31.87
N ASN A 294 7.86 -11.92 -31.69
CA ASN A 294 8.02 -10.67 -32.42
C ASN A 294 8.13 -9.41 -31.52
N LEU A 295 8.57 -9.57 -30.27
CA LEU A 295 8.71 -8.46 -29.32
C LEU A 295 9.63 -7.35 -29.83
N GLN A 296 10.79 -7.71 -30.38
CA GLN A 296 11.77 -6.72 -30.83
C GLN A 296 11.26 -5.86 -31.99
N PRO A 297 10.72 -6.42 -33.09
CA PRO A 297 10.07 -5.62 -34.14
C PRO A 297 8.97 -4.70 -33.59
N PHE A 298 8.10 -5.22 -32.71
CA PHE A 298 6.99 -4.45 -32.15
C PHE A 298 7.49 -3.26 -31.30
N LEU A 299 8.45 -3.49 -30.39
CA LEU A 299 9.02 -2.45 -29.52
C LEU A 299 9.84 -1.42 -30.29
N LYS A 300 10.54 -1.82 -31.37
CA LYS A 300 11.21 -0.87 -32.26
C LYS A 300 10.19 0.04 -32.95
N SER A 301 9.08 -0.50 -33.44
CA SER A 301 8.01 0.31 -34.01
C SER A 301 7.36 1.24 -32.99
N CYS A 302 7.29 0.86 -31.70
CA CYS A 302 6.85 1.77 -30.63
C CYS A 302 7.74 3.02 -30.52
N ALA A 303 9.06 2.91 -30.76
CA ALA A 303 9.97 4.04 -30.73
C ALA A 303 9.74 5.03 -31.91
N GLU A 304 9.19 4.56 -33.02
CA GLU A 304 8.91 5.36 -34.23
C GLU A 304 7.55 6.09 -34.21
N LEU A 305 6.74 5.87 -33.17
CA LEU A 305 5.41 6.49 -33.04
C LEU A 305 5.50 8.00 -32.81
N GLN A 306 4.42 8.72 -33.12
CA GLN A 306 4.35 10.17 -32.94
C GLN A 306 4.34 10.60 -31.46
N PRO A 307 4.95 11.75 -31.08
CA PRO A 307 5.06 12.20 -29.68
C PRO A 307 3.73 12.23 -28.92
N GLY A 308 2.62 12.54 -29.58
CA GLY A 308 1.28 12.59 -28.97
C GLY A 308 0.65 11.24 -28.62
N VAL A 309 1.29 10.12 -28.94
CA VAL A 309 0.81 8.77 -28.60
C VAL A 309 1.17 8.42 -27.16
N ASN A 310 0.20 7.91 -26.40
CA ASN A 310 0.43 7.41 -25.04
C ASN A 310 1.10 6.02 -25.06
N ILE A 311 2.42 6.00 -25.28
CA ILE A 311 3.22 4.75 -25.34
C ILE A 311 3.19 3.98 -24.02
N LYS A 312 3.06 4.67 -22.88
CA LYS A 312 3.00 4.04 -21.57
C LYS A 312 1.90 2.99 -21.53
N ASN A 313 0.68 3.34 -21.94
CA ASN A 313 -0.45 2.41 -21.89
C ASN A 313 -0.22 1.18 -22.78
N ILE A 314 0.36 1.37 -23.98
CA ILE A 314 0.67 0.29 -24.93
C ILE A 314 1.67 -0.70 -24.32
N ILE A 315 2.79 -0.20 -23.78
CA ILE A 315 3.83 -1.07 -23.21
C ILE A 315 3.34 -1.75 -21.93
N ILE A 316 2.61 -1.05 -21.06
CA ILE A 316 2.05 -1.65 -19.84
C ILE A 316 1.06 -2.76 -20.21
N ALA A 317 0.17 -2.54 -21.18
CA ALA A 317 -0.78 -3.57 -21.63
C ALA A 317 -0.06 -4.82 -22.15
N LEU A 318 1.01 -4.65 -22.93
CA LEU A 318 1.82 -5.76 -23.41
C LEU A 318 2.50 -6.52 -22.25
N ILE A 319 3.15 -5.80 -21.33
CA ILE A 319 3.84 -6.39 -20.17
C ILE A 319 2.85 -7.14 -19.28
N GLU A 320 1.70 -6.56 -18.95
CA GLU A 320 0.70 -7.19 -18.09
C GLU A 320 0.10 -8.45 -18.73
N ARG A 321 -0.13 -8.41 -20.05
CA ARG A 321 -0.62 -9.56 -20.80
C ARG A 321 0.40 -10.71 -20.78
N LEU A 322 1.67 -10.43 -21.07
CA LEU A 322 2.73 -11.45 -21.06
C LEU A 322 3.04 -11.95 -19.64
N ALA A 323 2.97 -11.08 -18.63
CA ALA A 323 3.11 -11.49 -17.24
C ALA A 323 2.00 -12.47 -16.83
N ALA A 324 0.75 -12.22 -17.24
CA ALA A 324 -0.37 -13.14 -17.01
C ALA A 324 -0.21 -14.47 -17.76
N TYR A 325 0.33 -14.44 -18.98
CA TYR A 325 0.65 -15.64 -19.74
C TYR A 325 1.74 -16.48 -19.06
N SER A 326 2.82 -15.84 -18.59
CA SER A 326 3.91 -16.51 -17.86
C SER A 326 3.44 -17.21 -16.58
N GLN A 327 2.51 -16.59 -15.84
CA GLN A 327 1.91 -17.21 -14.65
C GLN A 327 1.04 -18.43 -14.96
N ARG A 328 0.37 -18.46 -16.12
CA ARG A 328 -0.45 -19.61 -16.54
C ARG A 328 0.38 -20.82 -16.96
N ASN A 329 1.60 -20.61 -17.46
CA ASN A 329 2.49 -21.65 -17.96
C ASN A 329 3.63 -21.99 -16.98
N GLU A 330 3.41 -21.79 -15.67
CA GLU A 330 4.33 -22.18 -14.58
C GLU A 330 5.79 -21.66 -14.75
N GLY A 331 5.97 -20.46 -15.31
CA GLY A 331 7.31 -19.85 -15.45
C GLY A 331 8.21 -20.48 -16.53
N ASN A 332 7.74 -21.49 -17.27
CA ASN A 332 8.43 -22.07 -18.41
C ASN A 332 8.13 -21.29 -19.71
N VAL A 333 8.22 -19.96 -19.65
CA VAL A 333 8.24 -19.11 -20.85
C VAL A 333 9.69 -18.70 -21.11
N ASN A 334 10.54 -19.71 -21.35
CA ASN A 334 11.79 -19.44 -22.04
C ASN A 334 11.40 -19.13 -23.49
N LEU A 335 11.69 -17.92 -23.97
CA LEU A 335 11.62 -17.69 -25.41
C LEU A 335 12.66 -18.59 -26.06
N SER A 336 12.27 -19.66 -26.74
CA SER A 336 13.12 -20.28 -27.74
C SER A 336 13.03 -19.42 -29.00
N VAL A 337 13.88 -18.39 -29.13
CA VAL A 337 13.98 -17.65 -30.39
C VAL A 337 14.81 -18.51 -31.33
N VAL A 338 14.19 -19.02 -32.40
CA VAL A 338 14.92 -19.67 -33.49
C VAL A 338 15.56 -18.58 -34.34
N LEU A 339 16.90 -18.46 -34.26
CA LEU A 339 17.68 -17.59 -35.13
C LEU A 339 17.56 -18.05 -36.60
N GLU A 340 17.90 -17.19 -37.57
CA GLU A 340 17.87 -17.53 -39.00
C GLU A 340 18.75 -18.76 -39.36
N ASP A 341 19.68 -19.13 -38.48
CA ASP A 341 20.54 -20.31 -38.55
C ASP A 341 19.96 -21.59 -37.91
N GLY A 342 18.71 -21.58 -37.44
CA GLY A 342 18.05 -22.77 -36.85
C GLY A 342 18.48 -23.13 -35.42
N LYS A 343 19.18 -22.24 -34.71
CA LYS A 343 19.52 -22.42 -33.29
C LYS A 343 18.49 -21.74 -32.39
N GLU A 344 17.96 -22.50 -31.43
CA GLU A 344 17.11 -22.00 -30.35
C GLU A 344 18.00 -21.28 -29.32
N GLN A 345 17.75 -19.99 -29.10
CA GLN A 345 18.37 -19.24 -28.02
C GLN A 345 17.31 -18.86 -26.99
N GLU A 346 17.52 -19.22 -25.73
CA GLU A 346 16.68 -18.81 -24.61
C GLU A 346 16.82 -17.29 -24.42
N VAL A 347 15.82 -16.52 -24.86
CA VAL A 347 15.80 -15.07 -24.64
C VAL A 347 15.00 -14.78 -23.37
N GLN A 348 15.60 -14.04 -22.45
CA GLN A 348 14.96 -13.66 -21.20
C GLN A 348 14.08 -12.42 -21.44
N LEU A 349 12.77 -12.57 -21.22
CA LEU A 349 11.76 -11.50 -21.41
C LEU A 349 12.18 -10.18 -20.76
N PHE A 350 12.65 -10.26 -19.52
CA PHE A 350 13.04 -9.08 -18.75
C PHE A 350 14.19 -8.30 -19.41
N GLU A 351 15.20 -8.98 -19.98
CA GLU A 351 16.34 -8.30 -20.60
C GLU A 351 15.90 -7.53 -21.85
N VAL A 352 15.08 -8.16 -22.70
CA VAL A 352 14.54 -7.51 -23.90
C VAL A 352 13.72 -6.29 -23.53
N PHE A 353 12.78 -6.42 -22.57
CA PHE A 353 11.97 -5.29 -22.14
C PHE A 353 12.81 -4.20 -21.46
N SER A 354 13.78 -4.56 -20.62
CA SER A 354 14.66 -3.59 -19.95
C SER A 354 15.47 -2.77 -20.96
N ASP A 355 16.06 -3.41 -21.96
CA ASP A 355 16.88 -2.73 -22.96
C ASP A 355 16.04 -1.87 -23.91
N GLN A 356 14.89 -2.39 -24.35
CA GLN A 356 14.00 -1.65 -25.27
C GLN A 356 13.28 -0.49 -24.56
N VAL A 357 12.80 -0.67 -23.33
CA VAL A 357 12.21 0.43 -22.55
C VAL A 357 13.26 1.52 -22.31
N ALA A 358 14.49 1.15 -21.96
CA ALA A 358 15.58 2.12 -21.83
C ALA A 358 15.85 2.86 -23.15
N ALA A 359 15.88 2.16 -24.29
CA ALA A 359 16.05 2.78 -25.61
C ALA A 359 14.89 3.75 -25.96
N ILE A 360 13.64 3.37 -25.66
CA ILE A 360 12.45 4.22 -25.88
C ILE A 360 12.52 5.47 -25.02
N THR A 361 12.89 5.33 -23.76
CA THR A 361 13.06 6.44 -22.81
C THR A 361 14.20 7.38 -23.23
N GLN A 362 15.29 6.87 -23.80
CA GLN A 362 16.39 7.70 -24.32
C GLN A 362 16.04 8.42 -25.63
N THR A 363 15.27 7.77 -26.50
CA THR A 363 14.90 8.32 -27.81
C THR A 363 13.86 9.45 -27.68
N ARG A 364 13.01 9.40 -26.66
CA ARG A 364 11.92 10.37 -26.47
C ARG A 364 12.21 11.37 -25.36
N THR A 365 12.53 12.59 -25.75
CA THR A 365 12.72 13.73 -24.83
C THR A 365 11.43 14.32 -24.28
N ASP A 366 10.30 14.08 -24.94
CA ASP A 366 8.99 14.66 -24.57
C ASP A 366 8.19 13.79 -23.56
N MET A 367 8.73 12.65 -23.11
CA MET A 367 8.04 11.78 -22.16
C MET A 367 8.12 12.36 -20.75
N PRO A 368 7.00 12.51 -20.03
CA PRO A 368 7.04 13.02 -18.68
C PRO A 368 7.64 11.97 -17.72
N PRO A 369 8.35 12.42 -16.66
CA PRO A 369 9.09 11.52 -15.77
C PRO A 369 8.20 10.52 -15.02
N GLU A 370 6.94 10.88 -14.72
CA GLU A 370 5.97 9.96 -14.14
C GLU A 370 5.65 8.76 -15.05
N ASP A 371 5.65 8.96 -16.37
CA ASP A 371 5.40 7.89 -17.32
C ASP A 371 6.63 6.96 -17.45
N MET A 372 7.83 7.53 -17.38
CA MET A 372 9.08 6.76 -17.33
C MET A 372 9.12 5.87 -16.08
N LEU A 373 8.72 6.39 -14.91
CA LEU A 373 8.63 5.61 -13.68
C LEU A 373 7.50 4.57 -13.73
N ALA A 374 6.35 4.88 -14.33
CA ALA A 374 5.28 3.90 -14.50
C ALA A 374 5.71 2.69 -15.36
N LEU A 375 6.56 2.92 -16.38
CA LEU A 375 7.18 1.84 -17.15
C LEU A 375 8.14 1.01 -16.28
N GLN A 376 8.95 1.64 -15.42
CA GLN A 376 9.80 0.91 -14.46
C GLN A 376 8.96 0.10 -13.46
N LEU A 377 7.83 0.62 -12.98
CA LEU A 377 6.91 -0.11 -12.12
C LEU A 377 6.34 -1.35 -12.82
N ALA A 378 6.01 -1.26 -14.12
CA ALA A 378 5.57 -2.42 -14.90
C ALA A 378 6.69 -3.46 -15.08
N LEU A 379 7.94 -3.03 -15.33
CA LEU A 379 9.11 -3.92 -15.37
C LEU A 379 9.37 -4.60 -14.02
N LEU A 380 9.19 -3.88 -12.92
CA LEU A 380 9.32 -4.43 -11.57
C LEU A 380 8.28 -5.51 -11.29
N LYS A 381 7.00 -5.25 -11.64
CA LYS A 381 5.93 -6.25 -11.57
C LYS A 381 6.23 -7.46 -12.44
N LEU A 382 6.77 -7.27 -13.65
CA LEU A 382 7.16 -8.36 -14.54
C LEU A 382 8.27 -9.21 -13.92
N ALA A 383 9.32 -8.58 -13.39
CA ALA A 383 10.44 -9.26 -12.76
C ALA A 383 9.98 -10.11 -11.57
N GLN A 384 9.17 -9.54 -10.67
CA GLN A 384 8.64 -10.28 -9.51
C GLN A 384 7.70 -11.42 -9.89
N ARG A 385 6.83 -11.22 -10.91
CA ARG A 385 5.86 -12.25 -11.33
C ARG A 385 6.49 -13.40 -12.12
N CYS A 386 7.48 -13.11 -12.95
CA CYS A 386 8.11 -14.11 -13.82
C CYS A 386 9.35 -14.74 -13.19
N HIS A 387 10.10 -13.99 -12.37
CA HIS A 387 11.38 -14.41 -11.81
C HIS A 387 11.54 -13.98 -10.35
N PRO A 388 10.73 -14.52 -9.42
CA PRO A 388 10.78 -14.14 -7.99
C PRO A 388 12.15 -14.39 -7.35
N ASP A 389 12.91 -15.37 -7.83
CA ASP A 389 14.21 -15.75 -7.24
C ASP A 389 15.37 -14.84 -7.68
N LYS A 390 15.21 -14.07 -8.76
CA LYS A 390 16.30 -13.28 -9.36
C LYS A 390 16.28 -11.82 -8.89
N LEU A 391 16.85 -11.59 -7.71
CA LEU A 391 16.99 -10.24 -7.11
C LEU A 391 17.78 -9.25 -8.00
N THR A 392 18.66 -9.74 -8.88
CA THR A 392 19.45 -8.90 -9.80
C THR A 392 18.59 -8.10 -10.77
N TYR A 393 17.44 -8.64 -11.19
CA TYR A 393 16.54 -7.92 -12.09
C TYR A 393 15.81 -6.80 -11.38
N VAL A 394 15.35 -7.04 -10.14
CA VAL A 394 14.75 -6.02 -9.29
C VAL A 394 15.74 -4.89 -9.04
N ASP A 395 16.98 -5.21 -8.67
CA ASP A 395 18.02 -4.22 -8.43
C ASP A 395 18.36 -3.41 -9.69
N ARG A 396 18.36 -4.05 -10.88
CA ARG A 396 18.52 -3.34 -12.16
C ARG A 396 17.40 -2.33 -12.42
N VAL A 397 16.14 -2.68 -12.17
CA VAL A 397 15.01 -1.74 -12.29
C VAL A 397 15.15 -0.58 -11.31
N LEU A 398 15.53 -0.86 -10.05
CA LEU A 398 15.75 0.16 -9.03
C LEU A 398 16.91 1.10 -9.42
N ALA A 399 17.99 0.58 -9.99
CA ALA A 399 19.09 1.39 -10.51
C ALA A 399 18.66 2.31 -11.67
N HIS A 400 17.77 1.85 -12.55
CA HIS A 400 17.21 2.69 -13.61
C HIS A 400 16.27 3.76 -13.05
N ALA A 401 15.43 3.43 -12.07
CA ALA A 401 14.60 4.40 -11.37
C ALA A 401 15.45 5.47 -10.67
N ASP A 402 16.55 5.07 -10.03
CA ASP A 402 17.50 5.97 -9.38
C ASP A 402 18.12 6.98 -10.35
N ARG A 403 18.51 6.53 -11.54
CA ARG A 403 19.01 7.40 -12.62
C ARG A 403 17.95 8.40 -13.08
N ILE A 404 16.71 7.95 -13.30
CA ILE A 404 15.60 8.84 -13.67
C ILE A 404 15.39 9.91 -12.59
N CYS A 405 15.42 9.52 -11.31
CA CYS A 405 15.34 10.48 -10.19
C CYS A 405 16.52 11.44 -10.15
N ALA A 406 17.74 11.00 -10.50
CA ALA A 406 18.90 11.86 -10.61
C ALA A 406 18.76 12.90 -11.74
N ASP A 407 18.23 12.50 -12.90
CA ASP A 407 18.01 13.39 -14.04
C ASP A 407 16.93 14.45 -13.73
N ILE A 408 15.88 14.06 -12.99
CA ILE A 408 14.85 15.00 -12.50
C ILE A 408 15.45 16.02 -11.53
N HIS A 409 16.38 15.60 -10.68
CA HIS A 409 17.05 16.49 -9.74
C HIS A 409 17.95 17.50 -10.46
N GLN A 410 18.70 17.04 -11.47
CA GLN A 410 19.55 17.93 -12.28
C GLN A 410 18.71 18.97 -13.06
N SER A 411 17.53 18.60 -13.55
CA SER A 411 16.64 19.49 -14.30
C SER A 411 15.81 20.44 -13.41
N SER A 412 15.40 20.01 -12.22
CA SER A 412 14.59 20.83 -11.30
C SER A 412 15.42 21.71 -10.36
N GLY A 413 16.70 21.39 -10.14
CA GLY A 413 17.59 22.13 -9.24
C GLY A 413 17.23 22.00 -7.75
N LYS A 414 16.30 21.12 -7.38
CA LYS A 414 15.87 20.89 -5.99
C LYS A 414 16.53 19.64 -5.40
N PRO A 415 16.93 19.66 -4.12
CA PRO A 415 17.64 18.55 -3.48
C PRO A 415 16.79 17.27 -3.30
N HIS A 416 15.45 17.41 -3.22
CA HIS A 416 14.53 16.32 -2.93
C HIS A 416 13.28 16.38 -3.81
N LEU A 417 12.66 15.22 -4.05
CA LEU A 417 11.36 15.12 -4.72
C LEU A 417 10.25 15.63 -3.80
N GLU A 418 9.45 16.59 -4.28
CA GLU A 418 8.37 17.18 -3.49
C GLU A 418 7.23 16.19 -3.21
N HIS A 419 6.70 16.26 -1.99
CA HIS A 419 5.56 15.49 -1.51
C HIS A 419 4.35 15.61 -2.45
N ASN A 420 3.62 14.50 -2.61
CA ASN A 420 2.33 14.44 -3.31
C ASN A 420 2.36 14.78 -4.81
N THR A 421 3.54 14.86 -5.42
CA THR A 421 3.69 14.93 -6.88
C THR A 421 3.31 13.59 -7.55
N PRO A 422 2.91 13.58 -8.84
CA PRO A 422 2.65 12.32 -9.55
C PRO A 422 3.88 11.41 -9.60
N VAL A 423 5.08 12.00 -9.77
CA VAL A 423 6.38 11.32 -9.69
C VAL A 423 6.58 10.65 -8.34
N PHE A 424 6.29 11.36 -7.25
CA PHE A 424 6.34 10.81 -5.89
C PHE A 424 5.41 9.60 -5.72
N LYS A 425 4.15 9.69 -6.21
CA LYS A 425 3.19 8.59 -6.09
C LYS A 425 3.65 7.32 -6.82
N GLU A 426 4.23 7.45 -8.01
CA GLU A 426 4.78 6.30 -8.75
C GLU A 426 6.03 5.74 -8.07
N LEU A 427 6.94 6.60 -7.59
CA LEU A 427 8.13 6.16 -6.87
C LEU A 427 7.78 5.42 -5.56
N MET A 428 6.76 5.89 -4.83
CA MET A 428 6.25 5.21 -3.64
C MET A 428 5.72 3.82 -3.97
N LYS A 429 5.03 3.64 -5.11
CA LYS A 429 4.59 2.31 -5.56
C LYS A 429 5.79 1.40 -5.89
N ILE A 430 6.83 1.94 -6.51
CA ILE A 430 8.07 1.20 -6.82
C ILE A 430 8.78 0.75 -5.54
N LEU A 431 8.78 1.57 -4.48
CA LEU A 431 9.41 1.22 -3.21
C LEU A 431 8.58 0.24 -2.35
N LYS A 432 7.25 0.39 -2.35
CA LYS A 432 6.35 -0.48 -1.59
C LYS A 432 6.21 -1.88 -2.21
N LEU A 433 6.20 -1.99 -3.53
CA LEU A 433 5.97 -3.26 -4.21
C LEU A 433 7.00 -4.36 -3.83
N PRO A 434 8.32 -4.09 -3.73
CA PRO A 434 9.29 -5.04 -3.20
C PRO A 434 9.05 -5.37 -1.72
N ALA A 435 8.69 -4.39 -0.91
CA ALA A 435 8.43 -4.59 0.52
C ALA A 435 7.23 -5.53 0.75
N ASP A 436 6.13 -5.31 0.03
CA ASP A 436 4.93 -6.14 0.12
C ASP A 436 5.16 -7.57 -0.43
N HIS A 437 6.00 -7.71 -1.46
CA HIS A 437 6.26 -8.99 -2.11
C HIS A 437 7.24 -9.85 -1.31
N TYR A 438 8.36 -9.27 -0.90
CA TYR A 438 9.39 -9.96 -0.14
C TYR A 438 9.11 -9.81 1.35
N LYS A 439 8.40 -10.80 1.92
CA LYS A 439 8.10 -10.84 3.37
C LYS A 439 9.35 -10.75 4.27
N ASN A 440 10.54 -11.06 3.74
CA ASN A 440 11.79 -10.97 4.48
C ASN A 440 12.54 -9.68 4.16
N ILE A 441 12.60 -8.75 5.12
CA ILE A 441 13.34 -7.49 4.98
C ILE A 441 14.83 -7.70 4.66
N LEU A 442 15.43 -8.82 5.08
CA LEU A 442 16.82 -9.13 4.78
C LEU A 442 17.08 -9.26 3.28
N THR A 443 16.06 -9.61 2.49
CA THR A 443 16.18 -9.61 1.02
C THR A 443 16.13 -8.20 0.42
N LEU A 444 15.44 -7.25 1.07
CA LEU A 444 15.46 -5.85 0.67
C LEU A 444 16.82 -5.22 0.95
N ILE A 445 17.45 -5.58 2.08
CA ILE A 445 18.80 -5.12 2.43
C ILE A 445 19.84 -5.56 1.39
N LYS A 446 19.65 -6.73 0.78
CA LYS A 446 20.54 -7.23 -0.29
C LYS A 446 20.45 -6.39 -1.57
N LEU A 447 19.41 -5.57 -1.75
CA LEU A 447 19.25 -4.69 -2.91
C LEU A 447 20.09 -3.43 -2.71
N GLN A 448 21.20 -3.33 -3.44
CA GLN A 448 22.17 -2.24 -3.29
C GLN A 448 21.56 -0.87 -3.61
N ASN A 449 20.61 -0.81 -4.55
CA ASN A 449 20.02 0.44 -5.01
C ASN A 449 18.72 0.83 -4.27
N TYR A 450 18.25 0.03 -3.29
CA TYR A 450 17.03 0.33 -2.56
C TYR A 450 17.21 1.47 -1.54
N ALA A 451 18.24 1.41 -0.70
CA ALA A 451 18.52 2.45 0.31
C ALA A 451 18.87 3.83 -0.31
N PRO A 452 19.66 3.92 -1.40
CA PRO A 452 19.87 5.18 -2.12
C PRO A 452 18.57 5.81 -2.62
N LEU A 453 17.63 5.00 -3.12
CA LEU A 453 16.36 5.51 -3.65
C LEU A 453 15.50 6.16 -2.55
N ILE A 454 15.48 5.57 -1.35
CA ILE A 454 14.81 6.16 -0.17
C ILE A 454 15.42 7.53 0.17
N SER A 455 16.75 7.67 0.07
CA SER A 455 17.43 8.94 0.39
C SER A 455 17.05 10.12 -0.53
N ARG A 456 16.52 9.84 -1.73
CA ARG A 456 16.07 10.87 -2.69
C ARG A 456 14.68 11.44 -2.38
N LEU A 457 13.90 10.74 -1.56
CA LEU A 457 12.59 11.21 -1.11
C LEU A 457 12.74 12.38 -0.13
N ASP A 458 11.72 13.23 -0.08
CA ASP A 458 11.58 14.19 1.00
C ASP A 458 11.35 13.51 2.35
N GLN A 459 11.40 14.29 3.42
CA GLN A 459 11.19 13.78 4.77
C GLN A 459 9.83 13.08 4.98
N PRO A 460 8.66 13.66 4.61
CA PRO A 460 7.39 12.97 4.81
C PRO A 460 7.31 11.68 3.99
N GLY A 461 7.87 11.66 2.77
CA GLY A 461 7.99 10.43 1.98
C GLY A 461 8.82 9.34 2.62
N ARG A 462 9.99 9.70 3.14
CA ARG A 462 10.84 8.76 3.89
C ARG A 462 10.15 8.24 5.14
N MET A 463 9.38 9.08 5.85
CA MET A 463 8.60 8.67 7.01
C MET A 463 7.55 7.63 6.62
N MET A 464 6.77 7.89 5.56
CA MET A 464 5.74 6.97 5.08
C MET A 464 6.30 5.59 4.69
N ILE A 465 7.46 5.54 4.03
CA ILE A 465 8.13 4.27 3.70
C ILE A 465 8.68 3.61 4.96
N ALA A 466 9.29 4.35 5.87
CA ALA A 466 9.86 3.81 7.10
C ALA A 466 8.77 3.15 7.97
N VAL A 467 7.62 3.82 8.16
CA VAL A 467 6.46 3.27 8.88
C VAL A 467 5.91 2.03 8.18
N HIS A 468 5.79 2.06 6.85
CA HIS A 468 5.35 0.90 6.05
C HIS A 468 6.29 -0.30 6.26
N LEU A 469 7.61 -0.10 6.14
CA LEU A 469 8.61 -1.15 6.34
C LEU A 469 8.57 -1.72 7.77
N VAL A 470 8.41 -0.87 8.79
CA VAL A 470 8.32 -1.37 10.18
C VAL A 470 7.06 -2.21 10.38
N ASN A 471 5.90 -1.77 9.88
CA ASN A 471 4.67 -2.56 9.97
C ASN A 471 4.80 -3.89 9.22
N ASP A 472 5.42 -3.91 8.04
CA ASP A 472 5.67 -5.16 7.30
C ASP A 472 6.55 -6.13 8.09
N ILE A 473 7.58 -5.64 8.80
CA ILE A 473 8.42 -6.47 9.69
C ILE A 473 7.60 -7.03 10.86
N LEU A 474 6.77 -6.18 11.48
CA LEU A 474 5.94 -6.56 12.62
C LEU A 474 4.86 -7.58 12.22
N ASP A 475 4.27 -7.44 11.03
CA ASP A 475 3.23 -8.33 10.51
C ASP A 475 3.80 -9.67 10.00
N SER A 476 5.05 -9.66 9.50
CA SER A 476 5.75 -10.86 9.04
C SER A 476 6.47 -11.64 10.15
N ASP A 477 6.56 -11.09 11.37
CA ASP A 477 7.32 -11.59 12.51
C ASP A 477 8.77 -11.97 12.15
N THR A 478 9.41 -11.17 11.31
CA THR A 478 10.78 -11.44 10.84
C THR A 478 11.80 -11.09 11.90
N THR A 479 12.61 -12.07 12.31
CA THR A 479 13.68 -11.87 13.30
C THR A 479 14.97 -11.39 12.65
N VAL A 480 15.58 -10.36 13.23
CA VAL A 480 16.91 -9.87 12.83
C VAL A 480 17.95 -10.42 13.79
N SER A 481 18.84 -11.28 13.27
CA SER A 481 19.72 -12.12 14.10
C SER A 481 21.21 -11.78 14.02
N THR A 482 21.61 -10.79 13.20
CA THR A 482 23.01 -10.34 13.10
C THR A 482 23.13 -8.85 13.42
N PRO A 483 24.26 -8.40 14.00
CA PRO A 483 24.46 -6.98 14.29
C PRO A 483 24.56 -6.13 13.01
N GLU A 484 25.11 -6.68 11.91
CA GLU A 484 25.20 -6.00 10.63
C GLU A 484 23.80 -5.73 10.03
N ASP A 485 22.90 -6.72 10.12
CA ASP A 485 21.53 -6.56 9.64
C ASP A 485 20.77 -5.52 10.47
N VAL A 486 21.01 -5.43 11.79
CA VAL A 486 20.40 -4.39 12.64
C VAL A 486 20.89 -3.00 12.26
N GLU A 487 22.19 -2.81 12.04
CA GLU A 487 22.71 -1.53 11.56
C GLU A 487 22.13 -1.15 10.19
N ALA A 488 21.99 -2.12 9.28
CA ALA A 488 21.40 -1.89 7.96
C ALA A 488 19.91 -1.52 8.04
N VAL A 489 19.10 -2.24 8.84
CA VAL A 489 17.67 -1.92 9.05
C VAL A 489 17.52 -0.52 9.66
N LEU A 490 18.26 -0.22 10.73
CA LEU A 490 18.19 1.10 11.37
C LEU A 490 18.70 2.22 10.46
N SER A 491 19.66 1.94 9.56
CA SER A 491 20.11 2.89 8.55
C SER A 491 19.06 3.16 7.46
N MET A 492 18.23 2.19 7.09
CA MET A 492 17.09 2.43 6.18
C MET A 492 16.00 3.26 6.87
N LEU A 493 15.87 3.10 8.19
CA LEU A 493 14.91 3.81 9.03
C LEU A 493 15.50 5.09 9.64
N ASP A 494 16.52 5.69 9.02
CA ASP A 494 17.27 6.83 9.59
C ASP A 494 16.37 8.01 9.99
N VAL A 495 15.25 8.22 9.27
CA VAL A 495 14.28 9.28 9.56
C VAL A 495 13.47 9.02 10.85
N LEU A 496 13.28 7.75 11.21
CA LEU A 496 12.69 7.35 12.51
C LEU A 496 13.74 7.33 13.63
N VAL A 497 15.02 7.13 13.30
CA VAL A 497 16.10 6.92 14.26
C VAL A 497 16.81 8.21 14.64
N ARG A 498 17.14 9.10 13.70
CA ARG A 498 17.93 10.32 13.95
C ARG A 498 17.06 11.56 14.05
N GLU A 499 17.45 12.47 14.93
CA GLU A 499 16.88 13.81 15.00
C GLU A 499 17.47 14.65 13.86
N GLN A 500 16.65 15.07 12.91
CA GLN A 500 17.11 15.92 11.82
C GLN A 500 17.13 17.38 12.28
N PRO A 501 18.15 18.17 11.91
CA PRO A 501 18.22 19.56 12.28
C PRO A 501 17.04 20.32 11.65
N THR A 502 16.24 20.92 12.51
CA THR A 502 15.10 21.81 12.22
C THR A 502 15.58 23.09 11.54
N ASN A 503 16.04 23.01 10.29
CA ASN A 503 16.42 24.17 9.49
C ASN A 503 15.33 24.57 8.48
N ASP A 504 14.18 23.90 8.46
CA ASP A 504 13.09 24.24 7.55
C ASP A 504 12.06 25.18 8.23
N PRO A 505 11.85 26.41 7.75
CA PRO A 505 10.91 27.37 8.34
C PRO A 505 9.42 26.99 8.21
N PHE A 506 9.11 25.86 7.55
CA PHE A 506 7.76 25.31 7.40
C PHE A 506 7.48 24.08 8.29
N TYR A 507 8.38 23.75 9.22
CA TYR A 507 8.13 22.70 10.22
C TYR A 507 6.88 23.04 11.04
N THR A 508 5.80 22.31 10.78
CA THR A 508 4.70 22.19 11.73
C THR A 508 5.14 21.12 12.72
N GLU A 509 5.09 21.41 14.03
CA GLU A 509 5.37 20.37 15.02
C GLU A 509 4.46 19.16 14.71
N PRO A 510 5.02 17.95 14.54
CA PRO A 510 4.21 16.76 14.33
C PRO A 510 3.27 16.60 15.52
N ASP A 511 2.08 16.04 15.27
CA ASP A 511 1.15 15.72 16.34
C ASP A 511 1.86 14.85 17.38
N ALA A 512 1.74 15.22 18.66
CA ALA A 512 2.39 14.50 19.74
C ALA A 512 1.91 13.04 19.77
N GLU A 513 0.67 12.77 19.40
CA GLU A 513 0.12 11.42 19.31
C GLU A 513 0.75 10.61 18.17
N GLU A 514 0.82 11.17 16.96
CA GLU A 514 1.44 10.52 15.79
C GLU A 514 2.93 10.22 16.04
N PHE A 515 3.66 11.17 16.62
CA PHE A 515 5.06 10.95 17.00
C PHE A 515 5.22 9.82 18.02
N MET A 516 4.34 9.74 19.03
CA MET A 516 4.38 8.64 20.00
C MET A 516 4.07 7.29 19.35
N GLU A 517 3.12 7.24 18.40
CA GLU A 517 2.82 6.02 17.65
C GLU A 517 4.03 5.56 16.82
N GLU A 518 4.66 6.46 16.07
CA GLU A 518 5.88 6.20 15.29
C GLU A 518 7.02 5.65 16.18
N GLN A 519 7.26 6.29 17.33
CA GLN A 519 8.27 5.82 18.29
C GLN A 519 7.87 4.52 18.97
N GLY A 520 6.57 4.28 19.17
CA GLY A 520 6.02 3.02 19.63
C GLY A 520 6.28 1.87 18.64
N LEU A 521 6.18 2.12 17.34
CA LEU A 521 6.53 1.14 16.30
C LEU A 521 8.02 0.79 16.34
N LEU A 522 8.90 1.78 16.49
CA LEU A 522 10.34 1.55 16.64
C LEU A 522 10.66 0.77 17.93
N ALA A 523 9.98 1.08 19.03
CA ALA A 523 10.10 0.33 20.28
C ALA A 523 9.67 -1.14 20.10
N ARG A 524 8.59 -1.40 19.36
CA ARG A 524 8.15 -2.76 19.00
C ARG A 524 9.16 -3.49 18.12
N LEU A 525 9.76 -2.81 17.13
CA LEU A 525 10.78 -3.38 16.25
C LEU A 525 11.96 -3.97 17.05
N ILE A 526 12.38 -3.32 18.13
CA ILE A 526 13.47 -3.80 19.00
C ILE A 526 13.16 -5.20 19.57
N HIS A 527 11.89 -5.57 19.74
CA HIS A 527 11.52 -6.92 20.19
C HIS A 527 11.73 -8.03 19.15
N HIS A 528 11.93 -7.68 17.88
CA HIS A 528 12.25 -8.63 16.80
C HIS A 528 13.78 -8.80 16.60
N PHE A 529 14.61 -8.02 17.30
CA PHE A 529 16.06 -8.18 17.31
C PHE A 529 16.44 -9.34 18.25
N LYS A 530 16.43 -10.55 17.70
CA LYS A 530 16.67 -11.81 18.44
C LYS A 530 17.65 -12.69 17.68
N SER A 531 18.65 -13.18 18.41
CA SER A 531 19.54 -14.26 18.00
C SER A 531 19.39 -15.45 18.95
N GLU A 532 19.65 -16.65 18.44
CA GLU A 532 19.71 -17.90 19.22
C GLU A 532 20.94 -17.93 20.16
N SER A 533 22.00 -17.20 19.80
CA SER A 533 23.21 -17.09 20.61
C SER A 533 23.14 -15.89 21.57
N ALA A 534 23.35 -16.15 22.87
CA ALA A 534 23.38 -15.11 23.89
C ALA A 534 24.50 -14.06 23.67
N ASP A 535 25.64 -14.47 23.13
CA ASP A 535 26.75 -13.55 22.83
C ASP A 535 26.42 -12.66 21.61
N GLN A 536 25.79 -13.23 20.57
CA GLN A 536 25.31 -12.44 19.43
C GLN A 536 24.20 -11.48 19.84
N GLN A 537 23.30 -11.90 20.73
CA GLN A 537 22.25 -11.05 21.28
C GLN A 537 22.83 -9.81 21.98
N TYR A 538 23.93 -9.96 22.72
CA TYR A 538 24.62 -8.81 23.33
C TYR A 538 25.17 -7.84 22.28
N LEU A 539 25.79 -8.36 21.21
CA LEU A 539 26.31 -7.53 20.12
C LEU A 539 25.19 -6.79 19.37
N ILE A 540 24.06 -7.44 19.13
CA ILE A 540 22.86 -6.86 18.54
C ILE A 540 22.34 -5.70 19.40
N LEU A 541 22.18 -5.90 20.71
CA LEU A 541 21.73 -4.84 21.62
C LEU A 541 22.71 -3.68 21.68
N SER A 542 24.02 -3.96 21.62
CA SER A 542 25.06 -2.92 21.57
C SER A 542 25.01 -2.12 20.27
N ALA A 543 24.83 -2.77 19.12
CA ALA A 543 24.67 -2.12 17.82
C ALA A 543 23.40 -1.27 17.78
N ALA A 544 22.26 -1.81 18.24
CA ALA A 544 21.00 -1.10 18.34
C ALA A 544 21.13 0.15 19.23
N ARG A 545 21.73 0.04 20.42
CA ARG A 545 21.97 1.19 21.32
C ARG A 545 22.79 2.26 20.62
N LYS A 546 23.88 1.87 19.94
CA LYS A 546 24.79 2.80 19.25
C LYS A 546 24.08 3.57 18.13
N ALA A 547 23.25 2.89 17.34
CA ALA A 547 22.48 3.52 16.28
C ALA A 547 21.40 4.47 16.83
N LEU A 548 20.65 4.04 17.84
CA LEU A 548 19.54 4.80 18.44
C LEU A 548 20.01 6.01 19.28
N GLN A 549 21.27 6.02 19.73
CA GLN A 549 21.86 7.15 20.44
C GLN A 549 21.85 8.46 19.60
N GLY A 550 21.80 8.37 18.27
CA GLY A 550 21.71 9.53 17.38
C GLY A 550 20.33 10.20 17.31
N GLY A 551 19.31 9.67 18.00
CA GLY A 551 17.92 10.13 17.93
C GLY A 551 17.51 11.28 18.84
N GLY A 552 18.42 11.76 19.70
CA GLY A 552 18.14 12.86 20.62
C GLY A 552 17.24 12.48 21.80
N ALA A 553 17.02 13.44 22.71
CA ALA A 553 16.36 13.21 23.99
C ALA A 553 14.91 12.71 23.85
N ARG A 554 14.15 13.26 22.88
CA ARG A 554 12.72 12.95 22.67
C ARG A 554 12.46 11.54 22.15
N ARG A 555 13.37 10.94 21.38
CA ARG A 555 13.20 9.57 20.83
C ARG A 555 13.76 8.50 21.76
N ILE A 556 14.86 8.83 22.43
CA ILE A 556 15.55 7.93 23.36
C ILE A 556 14.62 7.48 24.51
N GLN A 557 13.70 8.33 24.96
CA GLN A 557 12.73 8.01 26.02
C GLN A 557 11.85 6.78 25.72
N HIS A 558 11.55 6.53 24.44
CA HIS A 558 10.69 5.42 24.02
C HIS A 558 11.50 4.17 23.62
N THR A 559 12.69 4.36 23.05
CA THR A 559 13.46 3.28 22.42
C THR A 559 14.45 2.59 23.37
N PHE A 560 14.99 3.30 24.37
CA PHE A 560 15.95 2.71 25.31
C PHE A 560 15.33 1.77 26.36
N PRO A 561 14.11 2.00 26.90
CA PRO A 561 13.52 1.06 27.85
C PRO A 561 13.40 -0.37 27.29
N PRO A 562 12.91 -0.61 26.05
CA PRO A 562 12.95 -1.94 25.44
C PRO A 562 14.34 -2.59 25.42
N ILE A 563 15.39 -1.83 25.08
CA ILE A 563 16.78 -2.33 25.06
C ILE A 563 17.22 -2.77 26.46
N VAL A 564 16.93 -1.95 27.48
CA VAL A 564 17.27 -2.25 28.88
C VAL A 564 16.53 -3.51 29.35
N PHE A 565 15.25 -3.66 29.04
CA PHE A 565 14.49 -4.86 29.39
C PHE A 565 15.01 -6.12 28.69
N HIS A 566 15.37 -6.03 27.39
CA HIS A 566 16.01 -7.15 26.69
C HIS A 566 17.38 -7.49 27.25
N ALA A 567 18.16 -6.49 27.66
CA ALA A 567 19.43 -6.70 28.33
C ALA A 567 19.24 -7.39 29.70
N TYR A 568 18.22 -7.01 30.49
CA TYR A 568 17.90 -7.73 31.74
C TYR A 568 17.47 -9.18 31.48
N ARG A 569 16.64 -9.44 30.47
CA ARG A 569 16.27 -10.81 30.07
C ARG A 569 17.49 -11.63 29.65
N LEU A 570 18.42 -11.01 28.92
CA LEU A 570 19.69 -11.64 28.55
C LEU A 570 20.51 -12.01 29.79
N ALA A 571 20.55 -11.15 30.81
CA ALA A 571 21.21 -11.45 32.07
C ALA A 571 20.59 -12.67 32.79
N PHE A 572 19.25 -12.81 32.78
CA PHE A 572 18.58 -14.02 33.28
C PHE A 572 18.90 -15.25 32.45
N THR A 573 19.02 -15.12 31.13
CA THR A 573 19.40 -16.24 30.24
C THR A 573 20.82 -16.73 30.57
N TYR A 574 21.77 -15.83 30.83
CA TYR A 574 23.10 -16.21 31.30
C TYR A 574 23.10 -16.91 32.66
N LYS A 575 22.17 -16.56 33.55
CA LYS A 575 21.98 -17.25 34.84
C LYS A 575 21.53 -18.71 34.63
N GLU A 576 20.64 -18.94 33.68
CA GLU A 576 20.20 -20.30 33.31
C GLU A 576 21.34 -21.12 32.67
N LEU A 577 22.20 -20.45 31.91
CA LEU A 577 23.37 -21.04 31.26
C LEU A 577 24.61 -21.19 32.17
N ARG A 578 24.47 -21.00 33.49
CA ARG A 578 25.60 -21.03 34.46
C ARG A 578 26.44 -22.30 34.42
N GLU A 579 25.86 -23.43 34.01
CA GLU A 579 26.54 -24.73 33.95
C GLU A 579 27.36 -24.91 32.66
N GLN A 580 27.06 -24.11 31.63
CA GLN A 580 27.69 -24.20 30.30
C GLN A 580 28.76 -23.12 30.08
N ASP A 581 28.63 -21.96 30.75
CA ASP A 581 29.54 -20.82 30.58
C ASP A 581 30.21 -20.44 31.91
N GLU A 582 31.50 -20.73 32.05
CA GLU A 582 32.29 -20.36 33.24
C GLU A 582 32.43 -18.84 33.42
N MET A 583 32.25 -18.04 32.36
CA MET A 583 32.37 -16.57 32.40
C MET A 583 31.03 -15.85 32.56
N TRP A 584 29.94 -16.56 32.85
CA TRP A 584 28.59 -15.98 32.95
C TRP A 584 28.53 -14.78 33.91
N GLU A 585 29.24 -14.82 35.05
CA GLU A 585 29.25 -13.73 36.04
C GLU A 585 29.85 -12.43 35.47
N LYS A 586 30.99 -12.54 34.76
CA LYS A 586 31.64 -11.39 34.10
C LYS A 586 30.77 -10.83 32.99
N LYS A 587 30.05 -11.69 32.27
CA LYS A 587 29.09 -11.27 31.23
C LYS A 587 27.89 -10.55 31.84
N CYS A 588 27.29 -11.07 32.93
CA CYS A 588 26.24 -10.38 33.68
C CYS A 588 26.71 -9.01 34.17
N GLN A 589 27.91 -8.91 34.75
CA GLN A 589 28.47 -7.62 35.18
C GLN A 589 28.59 -6.62 34.01
N LYS A 590 29.07 -7.05 32.84
CA LYS A 590 29.13 -6.21 31.65
C LYS A 590 27.76 -5.79 31.14
N ILE A 591 26.75 -6.67 31.20
CA ILE A 591 25.37 -6.35 30.82
C ILE A 591 24.79 -5.28 31.74
N PHE A 592 24.97 -5.40 33.05
CA PHE A 592 24.52 -4.36 33.98
C PHE A 592 25.30 -3.05 33.81
N GLN A 593 26.61 -3.08 33.55
CA GLN A 593 27.35 -1.86 33.18
C GLN A 593 26.78 -1.22 31.90
N PHE A 594 26.42 -2.02 30.91
CA PHE A 594 25.76 -1.55 29.68
C PHE A 594 24.38 -0.93 29.97
N CYS A 595 23.55 -1.57 30.81
CA CYS A 595 22.25 -1.02 31.24
C CYS A 595 22.44 0.29 31.99
N HIS A 596 23.36 0.34 32.95
CA HIS A 596 23.68 1.53 33.72
C HIS A 596 24.03 2.71 32.80
N GLN A 597 24.99 2.53 31.88
CA GLN A 597 25.35 3.56 30.91
C GLN A 597 24.16 4.02 30.05
N THR A 598 23.30 3.09 29.65
CA THR A 598 22.10 3.38 28.84
C THR A 598 21.09 4.20 29.64
N ILE A 599 20.90 3.88 30.93
CA ILE A 599 20.03 4.64 31.84
C ILE A 599 20.64 6.01 32.15
N THR A 600 21.95 6.13 32.34
CA THR A 600 22.62 7.43 32.53
C THR A 600 22.42 8.36 31.34
N MET A 601 22.35 7.83 30.11
CA MET A 601 22.02 8.63 28.93
C MET A 601 20.57 9.16 28.95
N LEU A 602 19.62 8.40 29.52
CA LEU A 602 18.26 8.88 29.75
C LEU A 602 18.21 9.97 30.83
N VAL A 603 19.03 9.85 31.87
CA VAL A 603 19.16 10.92 32.89
C VAL A 603 19.67 12.21 32.26
N LYS A 604 20.69 12.12 31.40
CA LYS A 604 21.20 13.29 30.65
C LYS A 604 20.19 13.91 29.69
N ALA A 605 19.12 13.19 29.35
CA ALA A 605 18.00 13.66 28.55
C ALA A 605 16.91 14.36 29.41
N GLU A 606 17.22 14.73 30.66
CA GLU A 606 16.33 15.44 31.60
C GLU A 606 15.05 14.65 31.97
N LEU A 607 15.12 13.31 31.91
CA LEU A 607 14.06 12.42 32.37
C LEU A 607 14.34 11.96 33.80
N ALA A 608 13.40 12.19 34.72
CA ALA A 608 13.58 11.83 36.13
C ALA A 608 12.88 10.52 36.52
N GLU A 609 11.59 10.37 36.22
CA GLU A 609 10.80 9.23 36.70
C GLU A 609 11.14 7.90 36.02
N LEU A 610 11.36 7.93 34.69
CA LEU A 610 11.61 6.73 33.91
C LEU A 610 12.97 6.08 34.27
N PRO A 611 14.10 6.81 34.31
CA PRO A 611 15.36 6.25 34.77
C PRO A 611 15.31 5.72 36.19
N LEU A 612 14.61 6.40 37.10
CA LEU A 612 14.42 5.92 38.47
C LEU A 612 13.77 4.53 38.48
N ARG A 613 12.67 4.34 37.73
CA ARG A 613 12.01 3.02 37.64
C ARG A 613 12.94 1.96 37.01
N LEU A 614 13.73 2.32 36.00
CA LEU A 614 14.69 1.39 35.36
C LEU A 614 15.86 1.00 36.28
N TYR A 615 16.36 1.92 37.10
CA TYR A 615 17.36 1.62 38.12
C TYR A 615 16.78 0.70 39.22
N LEU A 616 15.56 0.98 39.70
CA LEU A 616 14.90 0.11 40.67
C LEU A 616 14.67 -1.31 40.14
N GLN A 617 14.18 -1.43 38.90
CA GLN A 617 14.00 -2.73 38.26
C GLN A 617 15.34 -3.45 38.04
N GLY A 618 16.40 -2.70 37.71
CA GLY A 618 17.76 -3.23 37.62
C GLY A 618 18.26 -3.79 38.94
N ALA A 619 18.04 -3.07 40.04
CA ALA A 619 18.43 -3.52 41.38
C ALA A 619 17.71 -4.82 41.79
N LEU A 620 16.44 -4.99 41.44
CA LEU A 620 15.70 -6.25 41.63
C LEU A 620 16.30 -7.38 40.79
N ALA A 621 16.53 -7.15 39.50
CA ALA A 621 17.12 -8.14 38.61
C ALA A 621 18.53 -8.58 39.09
N ILE A 622 19.34 -7.65 39.58
CA ILE A 622 20.67 -7.94 40.15
C ILE A 622 20.53 -8.82 41.41
N SER A 623 19.61 -8.47 42.31
CA SER A 623 19.33 -9.24 43.54
C SER A 623 18.91 -10.67 43.23
N ASP A 624 18.09 -10.88 42.19
CA ASP A 624 17.59 -12.20 41.83
C ASP A 624 18.65 -13.05 41.12
N ILE A 625 19.54 -12.46 40.30
CA ILE A 625 20.56 -13.21 39.55
C ILE A 625 21.68 -13.71 40.46
N GLY A 626 22.20 -12.87 41.36
CA GLY A 626 23.18 -13.27 42.38
C GLY A 626 24.57 -13.64 41.85
N PHE A 627 25.16 -12.83 40.96
CA PHE A 627 26.53 -13.02 40.42
C PHE A 627 27.61 -12.35 41.31
N ALA A 628 28.91 -12.61 41.13
CA ALA A 628 29.95 -11.97 41.95
C ALA A 628 29.87 -10.42 41.94
N ASN A 629 29.99 -9.76 43.10
CA ASN A 629 29.82 -8.31 43.31
C ASN A 629 28.41 -7.74 43.03
N HIS A 630 27.38 -8.59 42.94
CA HIS A 630 26.01 -8.13 42.74
C HIS A 630 25.54 -7.13 43.82
N GLU A 631 25.98 -7.31 45.07
CA GLU A 631 25.63 -6.41 46.18
C GLU A 631 26.10 -4.96 45.92
N THR A 632 27.35 -4.77 45.52
CA THR A 632 27.91 -3.44 45.24
C THR A 632 27.22 -2.77 44.06
N ILE A 633 26.90 -3.52 43.00
CA ILE A 633 26.23 -2.97 41.82
C ILE A 633 24.76 -2.65 42.13
N ALA A 634 24.06 -3.48 42.91
CA ALA A 634 22.71 -3.18 43.39
C ALA A 634 22.70 -1.92 44.26
N TYR A 635 23.70 -1.75 45.13
CA TYR A 635 23.85 -0.55 45.95
C TYR A 635 24.04 0.70 45.09
N GLU A 636 24.92 0.64 44.08
CA GLU A 636 25.14 1.73 43.13
C GLU A 636 23.85 2.12 42.41
N TYR A 637 23.09 1.14 41.90
CA TYR A 637 21.81 1.37 41.23
C TYR A 637 20.79 2.07 42.14
N LEU A 638 20.66 1.65 43.40
CA LEU A 638 19.78 2.32 44.36
C LEU A 638 20.28 3.70 44.74
N SER A 639 21.59 3.87 44.91
CA SER A 639 22.19 5.18 45.20
C SER A 639 21.89 6.18 44.07
N GLN A 640 22.04 5.77 42.81
CA GLN A 640 21.70 6.60 41.66
C GLN A 640 20.20 6.92 41.59
N ALA A 641 19.32 5.96 41.92
CA ALA A 641 17.89 6.20 42.02
C ALA A 641 17.55 7.22 43.13
N PHE A 642 18.27 7.18 44.26
CA PHE A 642 18.14 8.18 45.32
C PHE A 642 18.63 9.56 44.89
N SER A 643 19.77 9.65 44.21
CA SER A 643 20.27 10.91 43.66
C SER A 643 19.24 11.56 42.73
N LEU A 644 18.64 10.79 41.81
CA LEU A 644 17.57 11.29 40.94
C LEU A 644 16.33 11.77 41.71
N TYR A 645 15.95 11.06 42.77
CA TYR A 645 14.85 11.47 43.63
C TYR A 645 15.13 12.80 44.34
N GLU A 646 16.35 13.01 44.82
CA GLU A 646 16.74 14.23 45.55
C GLU A 646 16.96 15.43 44.62
N ASP A 647 17.57 15.21 43.45
CA ASP A 647 18.03 16.28 42.56
C ASP A 647 16.95 16.73 41.54
N GLU A 648 16.21 15.79 40.94
CA GLU A 648 15.38 16.07 39.75
C GLU A 648 13.86 16.02 40.03
N ILE A 649 13.40 15.20 40.99
CA ILE A 649 11.96 15.04 41.26
C ILE A 649 11.48 16.09 42.26
N SER A 650 10.83 17.14 41.76
CA SER A 650 10.31 18.24 42.58
C SER A 650 8.81 18.17 42.89
N ASP A 651 8.00 17.51 42.05
CA ASP A 651 6.55 17.40 42.28
C ASP A 651 6.23 16.52 43.51
N SER A 652 5.37 17.03 44.39
CA SER A 652 5.06 16.37 45.66
C SER A 652 4.37 15.00 45.49
N LYS A 653 3.56 14.79 44.44
CA LYS A 653 2.92 13.49 44.20
C LYS A 653 3.92 12.52 43.59
N ALA A 654 4.74 12.98 42.64
CA ALA A 654 5.82 12.20 42.05
C ALA A 654 6.86 11.78 43.11
N GLN A 655 7.23 12.67 44.05
CA GLN A 655 8.10 12.35 45.17
C GLN A 655 7.54 11.23 46.04
N LEU A 656 6.26 11.30 46.41
CA LEU A 656 5.62 10.23 47.19
C LEU A 656 5.61 8.90 46.43
N ALA A 657 5.27 8.92 45.14
CA ALA A 657 5.28 7.72 44.31
C ALA A 657 6.69 7.13 44.18
N ALA A 658 7.69 7.96 43.93
CA ALA A 658 9.09 7.55 43.82
C ALA A 658 9.61 6.95 45.13
N ILE A 659 9.44 7.63 46.27
CA ILE A 659 9.92 7.09 47.56
C ILE A 659 9.18 5.82 47.96
N THR A 660 7.87 5.72 47.67
CA THR A 660 7.10 4.50 47.91
C THR A 660 7.63 3.34 47.07
N LEU A 661 7.95 3.59 45.79
CA LEU A 661 8.57 2.59 44.91
C LEU A 661 9.98 2.20 45.38
N ILE A 662 10.81 3.15 45.81
CA ILE A 662 12.15 2.86 46.36
C ILE A 662 12.03 1.96 47.59
N ILE A 663 11.15 2.30 48.54
CA ILE A 663 10.90 1.51 49.75
C ILE A 663 10.42 0.09 49.39
N ALA A 664 9.43 -0.02 48.49
CA ALA A 664 8.90 -1.31 48.07
C ALA A 664 9.96 -2.17 47.36
N THR A 665 10.78 -1.56 46.51
CA THR A 665 11.89 -2.24 45.82
C THR A 665 12.91 -2.76 46.84
N PHE A 666 13.32 -1.92 47.79
CA PHE A 666 14.25 -2.31 48.84
C PHE A 666 13.68 -3.39 49.78
N GLU A 667 12.35 -3.42 49.99
CA GLU A 667 11.69 -4.52 50.70
C GLU A 667 11.79 -5.85 49.94
N GLN A 668 11.83 -5.85 48.61
CA GLN A 668 11.94 -7.09 47.84
C GLN A 668 13.38 -7.57 47.68
N ILE A 669 14.36 -6.65 47.69
CA ILE A 669 15.78 -6.98 47.59
C ILE A 669 16.26 -7.75 48.84
N ASN A 670 16.97 -8.85 48.62
CA ASN A 670 17.53 -9.70 49.69
C ASN A 670 19.05 -9.88 49.59
N CYS A 671 19.73 -9.15 48.70
CA CYS A 671 21.18 -9.31 48.47
C CYS A 671 22.07 -8.54 49.46
N PHE A 672 21.56 -7.54 50.16
CA PHE A 672 22.38 -6.69 51.03
C PHE A 672 22.73 -7.35 52.37
N GLY A 673 24.00 -7.25 52.75
CA GLY A 673 24.45 -7.44 54.13
C GLY A 673 24.08 -6.27 55.04
N ALA A 674 24.35 -6.40 56.34
CA ALA A 674 24.01 -5.38 57.33
C ALA A 674 24.66 -4.02 57.05
N GLU A 675 25.92 -4.04 56.60
CA GLU A 675 26.73 -2.83 56.37
C GLU A 675 26.17 -1.95 55.25
N ASN A 676 25.70 -2.54 54.15
CA ASN A 676 25.14 -1.79 53.01
C ASN A 676 23.65 -1.52 53.17
N ALA A 677 22.92 -2.37 53.92
CA ALA A 677 21.49 -2.19 54.12
C ALA A 677 21.15 -1.04 55.09
N GLU A 678 21.92 -0.85 56.16
CA GLU A 678 21.63 0.15 57.19
C GLU A 678 21.65 1.61 56.68
N PRO A 679 22.65 2.05 55.89
CA PRO A 679 22.66 3.39 55.29
C PRO A 679 21.43 3.64 54.42
N MET A 680 21.09 2.67 53.56
CA MET A 680 19.94 2.78 52.64
C MET A 680 18.60 2.85 53.38
N ARG A 681 18.41 2.06 54.43
CA ARG A 681 17.21 2.14 55.29
C ARG A 681 17.07 3.49 55.98
N THR A 682 18.19 3.99 56.50
CA THR A 682 18.23 5.29 57.17
C THR A 682 17.92 6.40 56.18
N GLN A 683 18.46 6.34 54.96
CA GLN A 683 18.16 7.28 53.89
C GLN A 683 16.69 7.23 53.46
N CYS A 684 16.09 6.03 53.30
CA CYS A 684 14.64 5.87 53.06
C CYS A 684 13.81 6.58 54.14
N ALA A 685 14.15 6.35 55.41
CA ALA A 685 13.44 6.94 56.54
C ALA A 685 13.61 8.48 56.60
N LEU A 686 14.79 8.99 56.27
CA LEU A 686 15.07 10.43 56.18
C LEU A 686 14.30 11.07 55.02
N ALA A 687 14.35 10.48 53.83
CA ALA A 687 13.62 10.96 52.65
C ALA A 687 12.11 10.99 52.89
N ALA A 688 11.53 9.90 53.43
CA ALA A 688 10.13 9.85 53.84
C ALA A 688 9.78 10.91 54.89
N SER A 689 10.71 11.24 55.79
CA SER A 689 10.53 12.29 56.81
C SER A 689 10.68 13.72 56.28
N LYS A 690 11.25 13.92 55.09
CA LYS A 690 11.43 15.25 54.47
C LYS A 690 10.26 15.65 53.57
N LEU A 691 9.29 14.76 53.33
CA LEU A 691 8.09 15.07 52.55
C LEU A 691 7.32 16.25 53.15
N LEU A 692 6.89 17.18 52.27
CA LEU A 692 6.23 18.42 52.67
C LEU A 692 4.81 18.20 53.22
N LYS A 693 4.03 17.34 52.57
CA LYS A 693 2.65 17.05 52.96
C LYS A 693 2.60 16.07 54.12
N LYS A 694 2.01 16.48 55.24
CA LYS A 694 1.90 15.67 56.47
C LYS A 694 1.23 14.30 56.27
N PRO A 695 0.11 14.17 55.52
CA PRO A 695 -0.50 12.86 55.28
C PRO A 695 0.43 11.90 54.53
N ASP A 696 1.11 12.41 53.51
CA ASP A 696 2.04 11.66 52.66
C ASP A 696 3.30 11.28 53.45
N GLN A 697 3.82 12.21 54.27
CA GLN A 697 4.91 11.99 55.22
C GLN A 697 4.56 10.87 56.22
N SER A 698 3.36 10.88 56.80
CA SER A 698 2.91 9.83 57.73
C SER A 698 2.86 8.47 57.05
N ARG A 699 2.23 8.38 55.86
CA ARG A 699 2.11 7.15 55.09
C ARG A 699 3.48 6.59 54.68
N ALA A 700 4.39 7.42 54.18
CA ALA A 700 5.72 7.01 53.76
C ALA A 700 6.58 6.54 54.95
N VAL A 701 6.59 7.28 56.07
CA VAL A 701 7.34 6.90 57.28
C VAL A 701 6.83 5.58 57.85
N ALA A 702 5.52 5.35 57.81
CA ALA A 702 4.96 4.07 58.23
C ALA A 702 5.30 2.93 57.27
N LEU A 703 5.56 3.18 55.98
CA LEU A 703 6.04 2.15 55.05
C LEU A 703 7.47 1.75 55.37
N CYS A 704 8.32 2.69 55.79
CA CYS A 704 9.69 2.41 56.22
C CYS A 704 9.76 1.39 57.37
N ALA A 705 8.70 1.21 58.17
CA ALA A 705 8.66 0.19 59.21
C ALA A 705 8.86 -1.24 58.66
N HIS A 706 8.41 -1.50 57.42
CA HIS A 706 8.59 -2.79 56.74
C HIS A 706 10.03 -3.04 56.30
N LEU A 707 10.87 -2.00 56.21
CA LEU A 707 12.29 -2.14 55.90
C LEU A 707 13.10 -2.67 57.09
N PHE A 708 12.63 -2.42 58.31
CA PHE A 708 13.27 -2.87 59.55
C PHE A 708 12.70 -4.19 60.07
N TRP A 709 11.51 -4.60 59.60
CA TRP A 709 10.89 -5.85 60.04
C TRP A 709 10.16 -6.58 58.91
N LYS A 710 10.72 -7.73 58.51
CA LYS A 710 10.07 -8.67 57.59
C LYS A 710 9.63 -9.93 58.36
N GLY A 711 8.47 -10.45 57.98
CA GLY A 711 7.99 -11.75 58.48
C GLY A 711 8.90 -12.88 58.02
N ALA A 712 8.85 -14.03 58.71
CA ALA A 712 9.60 -15.20 58.28
C ALA A 712 9.16 -15.64 56.87
N LYS A 713 10.13 -15.91 55.99
CA LYS A 713 9.91 -16.61 54.72
C LYS A 713 10.50 -18.01 54.87
N ASP A 714 9.72 -19.05 54.59
CA ASP A 714 10.12 -20.47 54.69
C ASP A 714 10.77 -20.84 56.04
N GLY A 715 10.20 -20.36 57.14
CA GLY A 715 10.67 -20.67 58.51
C GLY A 715 12.01 -20.03 58.91
N LYS A 716 12.66 -19.24 58.05
CA LYS A 716 13.89 -18.49 58.39
C LYS A 716 13.56 -17.03 58.65
N GLN A 717 13.99 -16.54 59.82
CA GLN A 717 13.92 -15.12 60.15
C GLN A 717 14.92 -14.33 59.30
N TRP A 718 14.51 -13.14 58.86
CA TRP A 718 15.39 -12.26 58.10
C TRP A 718 16.53 -11.75 59.01
N PRO A 719 17.81 -11.93 58.62
CA PRO A 719 18.96 -11.63 59.48
C PRO A 719 19.09 -10.17 59.90
N LEU A 720 18.34 -9.26 59.26
CA LEU A 720 18.42 -7.82 59.45
C LEU A 720 17.19 -7.23 60.17
N ASN A 721 16.45 -8.07 60.91
CA ASN A 721 15.25 -7.65 61.63
C ASN A 721 15.59 -6.83 62.90
N GLU A 722 15.07 -5.60 62.98
CA GLU A 722 15.23 -4.67 64.10
C GLU A 722 13.86 -4.21 64.62
N ALA A 723 13.36 -4.93 65.63
CA ALA A 723 12.02 -4.73 66.21
C ALA A 723 11.78 -3.30 66.74
N SER A 724 12.79 -2.71 67.39
CA SER A 724 12.73 -1.37 68.00
C SER A 724 12.62 -0.25 66.95
N ARG A 725 13.43 -0.32 65.88
CA ARG A 725 13.41 0.70 64.82
C ARG A 725 12.09 0.69 64.04
N ALA A 726 11.53 -0.49 63.78
CA ALA A 726 10.20 -0.60 63.16
C ALA A 726 9.12 0.10 64.01
N LEU A 727 9.16 -0.08 65.33
CA LEU A 727 8.26 0.62 66.26
C LEU A 727 8.50 2.13 66.27
N ASP A 728 9.75 2.59 66.22
CA ASP A 728 10.08 4.01 66.18
C ASP A 728 9.56 4.70 64.93
N CYS A 729 9.63 4.03 63.76
CA CYS A 729 9.00 4.51 62.52
C CYS A 729 7.49 4.67 62.68
N LEU A 730 6.80 3.66 63.22
CA LEU A 730 5.35 3.73 63.44
C LEU A 730 4.95 4.81 64.47
N LYS A 731 5.72 4.97 65.56
CA LYS A 731 5.51 6.05 66.54
C LYS A 731 5.75 7.42 65.92
N LYS A 732 6.71 7.53 65.01
CA LYS A 732 6.98 8.78 64.27
C LYS A 732 5.83 9.07 63.30
N ALA A 733 5.35 8.09 62.56
CA ALA A 733 4.20 8.24 61.67
C ALA A 733 2.93 8.65 62.44
N ALA A 734 2.63 8.03 63.58
CA ALA A 734 1.52 8.43 64.44
C ALA A 734 1.65 9.88 64.93
N ARG A 735 2.86 10.31 65.33
CA ARG A 735 3.12 11.72 65.70
C ARG A 735 2.91 12.68 64.53
N VAL A 736 3.31 12.30 63.32
CA VAL A 736 3.10 13.10 62.10
C VAL A 736 1.62 13.16 61.74
N ALA A 737 0.88 12.06 61.87
CA ALA A 737 -0.57 12.04 61.66
C ALA A 737 -1.27 13.04 62.60
N GLN A 738 -0.90 13.09 63.88
CA GLN A 738 -1.43 14.06 64.85
C GLN A 738 -1.05 15.53 64.57
N GLN A 739 -0.06 15.78 63.70
CA GLN A 739 0.30 17.14 63.27
C GLN A 739 -0.58 17.65 62.11
N CYS A 740 -1.43 16.81 61.52
CA CYS A 740 -2.42 17.24 60.55
C CYS A 740 -3.47 18.12 61.24
N MET A 741 -3.90 19.23 60.63
CA MET A 741 -4.91 20.11 61.25
C MET A 741 -6.34 19.59 61.10
N ASP A 742 -6.59 18.79 60.05
CA ASP A 742 -7.90 18.21 59.74
C ASP A 742 -8.10 16.89 60.50
N GLY A 743 -9.07 16.88 61.41
CA GLY A 743 -9.40 15.71 62.23
C GLY A 743 -9.89 14.51 61.42
N GLY A 744 -10.55 14.73 60.27
CA GLY A 744 -10.97 13.63 59.37
C GLY A 744 -9.76 12.88 58.80
N VAL A 745 -8.77 13.63 58.32
CA VAL A 745 -7.50 13.08 57.82
C VAL A 745 -6.69 12.43 58.95
N GLN A 746 -6.68 13.01 60.15
CA GLN A 746 -6.06 12.39 61.33
C GLN A 746 -6.67 11.02 61.64
N ALA A 747 -8.00 10.94 61.73
CA ALA A 747 -8.72 9.70 62.02
C ALA A 747 -8.47 8.64 60.93
N GLN A 748 -8.48 9.03 59.66
CA GLN A 748 -8.15 8.14 58.55
C GLN A 748 -6.72 7.59 58.64
N LEU A 749 -5.72 8.45 58.86
CA LEU A 749 -4.32 8.03 58.96
C LEU A 749 -4.08 7.13 60.18
N LEU A 750 -4.71 7.42 61.32
CA LEU A 750 -4.61 6.55 62.51
C LEU A 750 -5.26 5.19 62.27
N ALA A 751 -6.40 5.13 61.57
CA ALA A 751 -7.02 3.86 61.17
C ALA A 751 -6.13 3.05 60.20
N GLU A 752 -5.52 3.69 59.21
CA GLU A 752 -4.52 3.05 58.32
C GLU A 752 -3.31 2.53 59.10
N LEU A 753 -2.81 3.32 60.07
CA LEU A 753 -1.71 2.91 60.94
C LEU A 753 -2.08 1.71 61.79
N LEU A 754 -3.29 1.65 62.36
CA LEU A 754 -3.77 0.51 63.14
C LEU A 754 -3.64 -0.81 62.36
N GLY A 755 -4.00 -0.81 61.07
CA GLY A 755 -3.80 -1.96 60.19
C GLY A 755 -2.32 -2.37 60.06
N ARG A 756 -1.39 -1.41 59.98
CA ARG A 756 0.05 -1.69 59.91
C ARG A 756 0.64 -2.19 61.23
N TYR A 757 0.18 -1.64 62.36
CA TYR A 757 0.53 -2.14 63.71
C TYR A 757 0.07 -3.60 63.87
N ALA A 758 -1.15 -3.91 63.42
CA ALA A 758 -1.68 -5.26 63.42
C ALA A 758 -0.81 -6.20 62.58
N LEU A 759 -0.55 -5.85 61.31
CA LEU A 759 0.25 -6.66 60.38
C LEU A 759 1.67 -6.96 60.90
N LEU A 760 2.37 -5.98 61.46
CA LEU A 760 3.73 -6.18 61.96
C LEU A 760 3.77 -7.02 63.25
N ARG A 761 2.72 -6.97 64.07
CA ARG A 761 2.56 -7.88 65.21
C ARG A 761 2.26 -9.31 64.73
N GLU A 762 1.38 -9.48 63.76
CA GLU A 762 1.11 -10.80 63.14
C GLU A 762 2.40 -11.41 62.56
N ARG A 763 3.28 -10.59 61.96
CA ARG A 763 4.62 -10.99 61.48
C ARG A 763 5.64 -11.28 62.59
N GLY A 764 5.24 -11.30 63.86
CA GLY A 764 6.07 -11.75 64.98
C GLY A 764 6.96 -10.68 65.61
N ASN A 765 6.69 -9.37 65.44
CA ASN A 765 7.48 -8.32 66.09
C ASN A 765 7.19 -8.23 67.61
N PRO A 766 8.16 -8.54 68.50
CA PRO A 766 7.94 -8.58 69.95
C PRO A 766 7.79 -7.19 70.58
N SER A 767 8.27 -6.12 69.93
CA SER A 767 8.20 -4.75 70.46
C SER A 767 6.82 -4.12 70.34
N LEU A 768 5.93 -4.66 69.50
CA LEU A 768 4.56 -4.17 69.32
C LEU A 768 3.64 -4.85 70.32
N THR A 769 3.41 -4.26 71.49
CA THR A 769 2.53 -4.80 72.55
C THR A 769 1.04 -4.57 72.26
N THR A 770 0.17 -5.43 72.81
CA THR A 770 -1.30 -5.28 72.75
C THR A 770 -1.76 -3.94 73.32
N ASN A 771 -1.14 -3.47 74.40
CA ASN A 771 -1.43 -2.17 75.03
C ASN A 771 -1.24 -0.99 74.06
N LEU A 772 -0.27 -1.06 73.13
CA LEU A 772 -0.05 0.01 72.14
C LEU A 772 -1.16 0.02 71.07
N ILE A 773 -1.64 -1.16 70.67
CA ILE A 773 -2.75 -1.30 69.72
C ILE A 773 -4.04 -0.77 70.36
N GLU A 774 -4.30 -1.11 71.63
CA GLU A 774 -5.46 -0.62 72.38
C GLU A 774 -5.42 0.92 72.54
N ALA A 775 -4.26 1.49 72.84
CA ALA A 775 -4.10 2.94 72.94
C ALA A 775 -4.37 3.67 71.60
N ILE A 776 -4.04 3.05 70.47
CA ILE A 776 -4.35 3.60 69.13
C ILE A 776 -5.86 3.49 68.84
N ILE A 777 -6.49 2.36 69.19
CA ILE A 777 -7.95 2.16 69.03
C ILE A 777 -8.72 3.21 69.84
N GLN A 778 -8.33 3.45 71.09
CA GLN A 778 -8.96 4.46 71.95
C GLN A 778 -8.84 5.86 71.32
N LYS A 779 -7.65 6.24 70.86
CA LYS A 779 -7.44 7.52 70.16
C LYS A 779 -8.26 7.67 68.89
N ILE A 780 -8.40 6.62 68.07
CA ILE A 780 -9.23 6.68 66.86
C ILE A 780 -10.69 6.93 67.23
N ARG A 781 -11.20 6.31 68.29
CA ARG A 781 -12.58 6.53 68.76
C ARG A 781 -12.80 7.94 69.31
N GLU A 782 -11.82 8.49 70.02
CA GLU A 782 -11.85 9.87 70.50
C GLU A 782 -11.92 10.85 69.32
N GLU A 783 -11.06 10.70 68.32
CA GLU A 783 -11.05 11.56 67.13
C GLU A 783 -12.34 11.40 66.29
N LEU A 784 -12.82 10.18 66.08
CA LEU A 784 -14.08 9.92 65.36
C LEU A 784 -15.31 10.49 66.10
N GLY A 785 -15.27 10.54 67.43
CA GLY A 785 -16.34 11.12 68.24
C GLY A 785 -16.39 12.65 68.22
N ASN A 786 -15.27 13.29 67.86
CA ASN A 786 -15.15 14.76 67.78
C ASN A 786 -15.50 15.32 66.39
N LEU A 787 -15.75 14.47 65.40
CA LEU A 787 -16.02 14.86 64.01
C LEU A 787 -17.52 14.93 63.70
N ASP A 788 -17.91 15.93 62.92
CA ASP A 788 -19.27 16.04 62.38
C ASP A 788 -19.54 14.91 61.38
N GLN A 789 -20.78 14.41 61.35
CA GLN A 789 -21.16 13.33 60.43
C GLN A 789 -21.13 13.81 58.98
N SER A 790 -20.18 13.28 58.20
CA SER A 790 -20.06 13.44 56.75
C SER A 790 -19.96 12.08 56.06
N GLU A 791 -20.17 12.04 54.74
CA GLU A 791 -19.99 10.80 53.96
C GLU A 791 -18.55 10.25 54.08
N GLU A 792 -17.54 11.12 54.19
CA GLU A 792 -16.14 10.73 54.39
C GLU A 792 -15.91 10.08 55.75
N VAL A 793 -16.51 10.64 56.82
CA VAL A 793 -16.43 10.08 58.18
C VAL A 793 -17.16 8.74 58.28
N GLU A 794 -18.24 8.52 57.53
CA GLU A 794 -18.91 7.22 57.44
C GLU A 794 -18.01 6.16 56.79
N GLN A 795 -17.27 6.53 55.74
CA GLN A 795 -16.28 5.64 55.11
C GLN A 795 -15.13 5.29 56.05
N ILE A 796 -14.60 6.27 56.80
CA ILE A 796 -13.54 6.03 57.80
C ILE A 796 -14.06 5.10 58.92
N ASN A 797 -15.30 5.30 59.39
CA ASN A 797 -15.94 4.43 60.38
C ASN A 797 -16.09 2.99 59.88
N LYS A 798 -16.50 2.79 58.62
CA LYS A 798 -16.57 1.47 57.99
C LYS A 798 -15.18 0.81 57.93
N HIS A 799 -14.15 1.55 57.50
CA HIS A 799 -12.78 1.04 57.45
C HIS A 799 -12.25 0.63 58.83
N PHE A 800 -12.50 1.46 59.84
CA PHE A 800 -12.14 1.17 61.22
C PHE A 800 -12.88 -0.06 61.76
N HIS A 801 -14.19 -0.16 61.53
CA HIS A 801 -15.00 -1.31 61.95
C HIS A 801 -14.50 -2.63 61.33
N ASN A 802 -14.21 -2.62 60.02
CA ASN A 802 -13.64 -3.77 59.32
C ASN A 802 -12.28 -4.18 59.90
N THR A 803 -11.44 -3.21 60.25
CA THR A 803 -10.13 -3.48 60.88
C THR A 803 -10.29 -4.09 62.27
N LEU A 804 -11.26 -3.62 63.07
CA LEU A 804 -11.58 -4.23 64.37
C LEU A 804 -12.15 -5.65 64.21
N GLN A 805 -12.96 -5.89 63.19
CA GLN A 805 -13.49 -7.22 62.89
C GLN A 805 -12.36 -8.18 62.48
N HIS A 806 -11.39 -7.74 61.67
CA HIS A 806 -10.19 -8.52 61.36
C HIS A 806 -9.41 -8.89 62.63
N LEU A 807 -9.20 -7.93 63.54
CA LEU A 807 -8.54 -8.19 64.83
C LEU A 807 -9.32 -9.22 65.67
N LYS A 808 -10.66 -9.15 65.71
CA LYS A 808 -11.50 -10.16 66.40
C LYS A 808 -11.33 -11.55 65.79
N ASN A 809 -11.40 -11.66 64.46
CA ASN A 809 -11.22 -12.94 63.76
C ASN A 809 -9.84 -13.56 64.05
N ARG A 810 -8.79 -12.72 64.12
CA ARG A 810 -7.42 -13.16 64.44
C ARG A 810 -7.22 -13.52 65.92
N MET A 811 -8.02 -12.97 66.83
CA MET A 811 -8.10 -13.42 68.22
C MET A 811 -8.73 -14.81 68.34
N GLU A 812 -9.77 -15.09 67.52
CA GLU A 812 -10.49 -16.36 67.52
C GLU A 812 -9.73 -17.49 66.78
N CYS A 813 -8.92 -17.15 65.77
CA CYS A 813 -8.08 -18.07 65.00
C CYS A 813 -6.62 -17.55 64.90
N PRO A 814 -5.76 -17.82 65.89
CA PRO A 814 -4.36 -17.41 65.87
C PRO A 814 -3.52 -18.21 64.86
N ASP A 815 -2.65 -17.52 64.11
CA ASP A 815 -1.66 -18.17 63.23
C ASP A 815 -0.58 -18.89 64.06
N PRO A 816 -0.17 -20.13 63.70
CA PRO A 816 0.82 -20.90 64.46
C PRO A 816 2.24 -20.31 64.44
N GLU A 817 2.55 -19.42 63.48
CA GLU A 817 3.88 -18.79 63.32
C GLU A 817 3.92 -17.30 63.74
N GLY A 818 2.79 -16.70 64.11
CA GLY A 818 2.66 -15.27 64.45
C GLY A 818 2.51 -14.99 65.94
N LEU A 819 2.77 -13.74 66.37
CA LEU A 819 2.42 -13.31 67.74
C LEU A 819 0.91 -13.05 67.82
N GLY A 820 0.20 -13.83 68.64
CA GLY A 820 -1.23 -13.67 68.89
C GLY A 820 -1.59 -12.36 69.61
N TYR A 821 -2.89 -12.11 69.76
CA TYR A 821 -3.47 -10.92 70.41
C TYR A 821 -3.93 -11.19 71.87
N GLU A 822 -3.21 -12.05 72.59
CA GLU A 822 -3.54 -12.40 73.97
C GLU A 822 -3.56 -11.15 74.88
N GLY A 823 -4.71 -10.90 75.53
CA GLY A 823 -4.91 -9.77 76.45
C GLY A 823 -5.42 -8.46 75.82
N LEU A 824 -5.73 -8.43 74.52
CA LEU A 824 -6.31 -7.24 73.86
C LEU A 824 -7.82 -7.15 74.13
N VAL A 825 -8.31 -6.03 74.68
CA VAL A 825 -9.74 -5.79 74.93
C VAL A 825 -10.32 -4.87 73.85
N LEU A 826 -11.19 -5.43 73.00
CA LEU A 826 -11.91 -4.72 71.93
C LEU A 826 -13.32 -4.32 72.41
N SER A 827 -13.42 -3.62 73.55
CA SER A 827 -14.70 -3.10 74.06
C SER A 827 -15.03 -1.80 73.36
#